data_AF-A0AAD5SM31-F1
#
_entry.id   AF-A0AAD5SM31-F1
#
_cell.length_a   1.000
_cell.length_b   1.000
_cell.length_c   1.000
_cell.angle_alpha   90.00
_cell.angle_beta   90.00
_cell.angle_gamma   90.00
#
_symmetry.space_group_name_H-M   'P 1'
#
loop_
_entity.id
_entity.type
_entity.pdbx_description
1 polymer ?
#
loop_
_entity_poly.entity_id
_entity_poly.type
_entity_poly.pdbx_seq_one_letter_code
_entity_poly.pdbx_strand_id
1 'polypeptide(L)'
;MKSLFARDISSYLAVQKAIDIVWAKESRRLLERALPQVHAAIAMHDVDLMSNTLISSLIDKVADDLMEEAKKECRGNIMKNFHREEEKALIPMQDLDSLTTQLHQHPCPMCDKRALSVEHRGASWIAKCTSCDAVWPDAPVSLPAERYPKLTQVLNQLNLTINVVNNVNNVNNVTTVNNYNGTGSALEYHADFSHDGLCIFEDDEENRLFVGSLQGTDMRLSQYAVYHFRNRFHCSKTSKRWFEFRGHCWHEDDADVTYKEALGEASFLQGFYRAASHFENHPIQTDEVKRKAKALRKLCVCLEDGKFRERIVTDSIAKFDRLRPNFEKRCNGDNIMVFTDGVFNFDTMSFGPGSPDIPVTMCVEQPFIPFDPDNEHVRFLLHFLEDILPDPGVRTYTLKVLGLSLTLDTSQQYFFVWTGSGGNGKGRLLGLMEKCLGVYYQSIGPTFLTSKREDVNQANEALMSLRTTRLAVFQEPESTDTLQAGIIKSLTGEDTISTRENYGHQVKFTPRNKSLLVCNEIPNVSESTLAFWRRFRVTHFPNSFVENPVQPHERKIDYQLTKKLDEAAPYFIGILINYLAKYKSEGLPVPTAVATATDKYKDSVDKVKEFVEEHMSRSENEKHVLEWKDVASAFAKHYGKMKRDTLRAELAKHGVNYANTSVDGDKFKGFLGWALT
;
A
#
# COMPACT_ATOMS: atom_id res chain seq x y z
N MET A 1 22.27 -49.69 -55.09
CA MET A 1 23.50 -50.41 -54.72
C MET A 1 24.64 -49.40 -54.81
N LYS A 2 25.47 -49.34 -53.77
CA LYS A 2 26.63 -48.45 -53.64
C LYS A 2 27.53 -48.48 -54.88
N SER A 3 28.24 -47.37 -55.08
CA SER A 3 29.33 -47.11 -56.03
C SER A 3 28.93 -46.52 -57.39
N LEU A 4 29.30 -45.24 -57.53
CA LEU A 4 29.62 -44.43 -58.71
C LEU A 4 29.17 -42.96 -58.48
N PHE A 5 29.22 -42.42 -57.26
CA PHE A 5 30.40 -41.65 -56.78
C PHE A 5 31.65 -41.81 -57.66
N ALA A 6 31.67 -41.11 -58.81
CA ALA A 6 32.91 -40.70 -59.51
C ALA A 6 32.69 -39.78 -60.74
N ARG A 7 31.47 -39.31 -61.06
CA ARG A 7 31.23 -38.60 -62.33
C ARG A 7 30.65 -37.19 -62.32
N ASP A 8 30.47 -36.53 -61.17
CA ASP A 8 30.01 -35.12 -61.18
C ASP A 8 30.73 -34.17 -60.21
N ILE A 9 31.93 -34.54 -59.73
CA ILE A 9 32.81 -33.61 -58.98
C ILE A 9 33.61 -32.69 -59.94
N SER A 10 33.62 -32.99 -61.24
CA SER A 10 34.25 -32.13 -62.28
C SER A 10 33.34 -30.97 -62.72
N SER A 11 32.02 -31.18 -62.73
CA SER A 11 31.02 -30.23 -63.22
C SER A 11 30.70 -29.13 -62.20
N TYR A 12 30.67 -29.48 -60.90
CA TYR A 12 30.32 -28.56 -59.81
C TYR A 12 31.46 -27.58 -59.47
N LEU A 13 32.73 -28.00 -59.56
CA LEU A 13 33.89 -27.14 -59.32
C LEU A 13 34.18 -26.16 -60.47
N ALA A 14 33.77 -26.47 -61.70
CA ALA A 14 33.86 -25.56 -62.84
C ALA A 14 32.79 -24.45 -62.81
N VAL A 15 31.58 -24.78 -62.37
CA VAL A 15 30.47 -23.82 -62.19
C VAL A 15 30.70 -22.94 -60.96
N GLN A 16 31.23 -23.48 -59.85
CA GLN A 16 31.58 -22.68 -58.67
C GLN A 16 32.72 -21.68 -58.97
N LYS A 17 33.76 -22.08 -59.72
CA LYS A 17 34.82 -21.15 -60.16
C LYS A 17 34.34 -20.09 -61.16
N ALA A 18 33.36 -20.40 -62.00
CA ALA A 18 32.77 -19.41 -62.92
C ALA A 18 31.88 -18.40 -62.17
N ILE A 19 31.14 -18.85 -61.16
CA ILE A 19 30.31 -18.00 -60.29
C ILE A 19 31.19 -17.11 -59.41
N ASP A 20 32.29 -17.63 -58.85
CA ASP A 20 33.24 -16.85 -58.04
C ASP A 20 34.00 -15.80 -58.88
N ILE A 21 34.23 -16.05 -60.18
CA ILE A 21 34.88 -15.08 -61.09
C ILE A 21 33.90 -13.97 -61.55
N VAL A 22 32.61 -14.26 -61.66
CA VAL A 22 31.57 -13.28 -62.06
C VAL A 22 31.14 -12.41 -60.86
N TRP A 23 30.97 -12.98 -59.67
CA TRP A 23 30.65 -12.20 -58.46
C TRP A 23 31.82 -11.38 -57.90
N ALA A 24 33.07 -11.71 -58.24
CA ALA A 24 34.24 -10.92 -57.85
C ALA A 24 34.48 -9.67 -58.73
N LYS A 25 33.82 -9.51 -59.89
CA LYS A 25 34.10 -8.39 -60.82
C LYS A 25 33.20 -7.16 -60.62
N GLU A 26 31.91 -7.36 -60.33
CA GLU A 26 30.97 -6.26 -60.07
C GLU A 26 31.14 -5.73 -58.63
N SER A 27 31.28 -6.64 -57.65
CA SER A 27 31.42 -6.32 -56.22
C SER A 27 32.74 -5.61 -55.89
N ARG A 28 33.83 -5.92 -56.62
CA ARG A 28 35.15 -5.30 -56.41
C ARG A 28 35.20 -3.85 -56.91
N ARG A 29 34.46 -3.51 -57.98
CA ARG A 29 34.33 -2.13 -58.50
C ARG A 29 33.53 -1.20 -57.58
N LEU A 30 32.52 -1.76 -56.88
CA LEU A 30 31.71 -1.04 -55.90
C LEU A 30 32.44 -0.91 -54.55
N LEU A 31 33.17 -1.95 -54.13
CA LEU A 31 34.05 -1.90 -52.95
C LEU A 31 35.25 -0.95 -53.14
N GLU A 32 35.88 -0.90 -54.32
CA GLU A 32 36.99 0.03 -54.60
C GLU A 32 36.56 1.51 -54.59
N ARG A 33 35.28 1.80 -54.90
CA ARG A 33 34.70 3.16 -54.80
C ARG A 33 34.36 3.56 -53.35
N ALA A 34 34.01 2.59 -52.50
CA ALA A 34 33.70 2.82 -51.09
C ALA A 34 34.94 2.80 -50.17
N LEU A 35 36.04 2.17 -50.62
CA LEU A 35 37.27 1.98 -49.84
C LEU A 35 37.89 3.26 -49.25
N PRO A 36 37.90 4.42 -49.94
CA PRO A 36 38.44 5.66 -49.36
C PRO A 36 37.60 6.18 -48.18
N GLN A 37 36.28 5.98 -48.22
CA GLN A 37 35.35 6.41 -47.16
C GLN A 37 35.40 5.47 -45.96
N VAL A 38 35.57 4.16 -46.23
CA VAL A 38 35.76 3.14 -45.20
C VAL A 38 37.11 3.30 -44.49
N HIS A 39 38.19 3.64 -45.21
CA HIS A 39 39.49 3.95 -44.57
C HIS A 39 39.48 5.24 -43.74
N ALA A 40 38.66 6.25 -44.12
CA ALA A 40 38.48 7.45 -43.30
C ALA A 40 37.67 7.17 -42.02
N ALA A 41 36.69 6.26 -42.07
CA ALA A 41 35.88 5.87 -40.92
C ALA A 41 36.63 4.92 -39.94
N ILE A 42 37.49 4.05 -40.45
CA ILE A 42 38.31 3.13 -39.61
C ILE A 42 39.30 3.90 -38.72
N ALA A 43 39.64 5.14 -39.04
CA ALA A 43 40.49 6.00 -38.20
C ALA A 43 39.80 6.55 -36.93
N MET A 44 38.48 6.35 -36.75
CA MET A 44 37.70 6.98 -35.67
C MET A 44 36.94 6.01 -34.73
N HIS A 45 37.31 4.72 -34.69
CA HIS A 45 36.91 3.75 -33.64
C HIS A 45 35.43 3.82 -33.16
N ASP A 46 34.46 3.47 -34.01
CA ASP A 46 33.10 3.10 -33.55
C ASP A 46 32.40 2.23 -34.61
N VAL A 47 32.38 0.90 -34.43
CA VAL A 47 32.12 -0.06 -35.55
C VAL A 47 30.75 -0.75 -35.49
N ASP A 48 30.01 -0.74 -34.38
CA ASP A 48 28.78 -1.55 -34.28
C ASP A 48 27.46 -0.80 -34.56
N LEU A 49 27.39 0.53 -34.38
CA LEU A 49 26.13 1.29 -34.58
C LEU A 49 25.91 1.73 -36.04
N MET A 50 26.96 1.84 -36.84
CA MET A 50 26.89 2.32 -38.24
C MET A 50 26.50 1.23 -39.24
N SER A 51 26.64 -0.05 -38.92
CA SER A 51 26.42 -1.15 -39.86
C SER A 51 24.94 -1.34 -40.23
N ASN A 52 24.04 -1.32 -39.24
CA ASN A 52 22.62 -1.58 -39.47
C ASN A 52 21.89 -0.41 -40.16
N THR A 53 22.25 0.84 -39.83
CA THR A 53 21.65 2.03 -40.44
C THR A 53 22.04 2.18 -41.91
N LEU A 54 23.31 1.87 -42.24
CA LEU A 54 23.78 1.89 -43.62
C LEU A 54 23.16 0.76 -44.44
N ILE A 55 23.01 -0.45 -43.86
CA ILE A 55 22.39 -1.60 -44.54
C ILE A 55 20.89 -1.36 -44.77
N SER A 56 20.15 -0.83 -43.79
CA SER A 56 18.73 -0.48 -43.96
C SER A 56 18.55 0.59 -45.05
N SER A 57 19.35 1.65 -45.00
CA SER A 57 19.38 2.69 -46.05
C SER A 57 19.73 2.13 -47.43
N LEU A 58 20.56 1.09 -47.51
CA LEU A 58 20.92 0.46 -48.78
C LEU A 58 19.77 -0.41 -49.30
N ILE A 59 19.09 -1.13 -48.42
CA ILE A 59 17.94 -1.99 -48.76
C ILE A 59 16.76 -1.14 -49.22
N ASP A 60 16.43 -0.05 -48.52
CA ASP A 60 15.35 0.86 -48.89
C ASP A 60 15.63 1.51 -50.25
N LYS A 61 16.87 1.93 -50.49
CA LYS A 61 17.29 2.50 -51.78
C LYS A 61 17.23 1.47 -52.92
N VAL A 62 17.57 0.21 -52.65
CA VAL A 62 17.45 -0.89 -53.63
C VAL A 62 15.98 -1.20 -53.93
N ALA A 63 15.07 -1.09 -52.96
CA ALA A 63 13.63 -1.25 -53.16
C ALA A 63 13.02 -0.09 -54.00
N ASP A 64 13.44 1.15 -53.72
CA ASP A 64 13.04 2.33 -54.49
C ASP A 64 13.53 2.26 -55.94
N ASP A 65 14.79 1.87 -56.16
CA ASP A 65 15.37 1.70 -57.48
C ASP A 65 14.63 0.58 -58.27
N LEU A 66 14.27 -0.52 -57.60
CA LEU A 66 13.49 -1.61 -58.20
C LEU A 66 12.08 -1.16 -58.63
N MET A 67 11.41 -0.36 -57.81
CA MET A 67 10.08 0.18 -58.11
C MET A 67 10.12 1.16 -59.29
N GLU A 68 11.14 2.02 -59.36
CA GLU A 68 11.32 2.95 -60.48
C GLU A 68 11.65 2.22 -61.80
N GLU A 69 12.44 1.15 -61.76
CA GLU A 69 12.66 0.27 -62.91
C GLU A 69 11.36 -0.44 -63.35
N ALA A 70 10.55 -0.92 -62.40
CA ALA A 70 9.26 -1.54 -62.70
C ALA A 70 8.26 -0.55 -63.33
N LYS A 71 8.22 0.71 -62.87
CA LYS A 71 7.39 1.76 -63.50
C LYS A 71 7.84 2.05 -64.94
N LYS A 72 9.14 2.02 -65.24
CA LYS A 72 9.65 2.15 -66.63
C LYS A 72 9.20 0.99 -67.50
N GLU A 73 9.31 -0.24 -67.01
CA GLU A 73 8.82 -1.43 -67.73
C GLU A 73 7.30 -1.41 -67.94
N CYS A 74 6.54 -0.90 -66.97
CA CYS A 74 5.09 -0.67 -67.07
C CYS A 74 4.76 0.29 -68.23
N ARG A 75 5.44 1.45 -68.30
CA ARG A 75 5.28 2.39 -69.42
C ARG A 75 5.63 1.76 -70.77
N GLY A 76 6.74 1.03 -70.83
CA GLY A 76 7.17 0.33 -72.04
C GLY A 76 6.16 -0.73 -72.50
N ASN A 77 5.53 -1.44 -71.56
CA ASN A 77 4.46 -2.38 -71.86
C ASN A 77 3.24 -1.66 -72.46
N ILE A 78 2.82 -0.53 -71.87
CA ILE A 78 1.68 0.26 -72.37
C ILE A 78 1.96 0.78 -73.77
N MET A 79 3.11 1.42 -74.02
CA MET A 79 3.44 1.98 -75.33
C MET A 79 3.50 0.92 -76.45
N LYS A 80 3.83 -0.32 -76.10
CA LYS A 80 3.83 -1.45 -77.05
C LYS A 80 2.41 -1.87 -77.46
N ASN A 81 1.42 -1.69 -76.60
CA ASN A 81 0.03 -2.06 -76.87
C ASN A 81 -0.84 -0.85 -77.28
N PHE A 82 -0.40 0.37 -76.95
CA PHE A 82 -1.10 1.64 -77.12
C PHE A 82 -0.17 2.70 -77.73
N HIS A 83 0.15 2.54 -79.03
CA HIS A 83 1.20 3.31 -79.72
C HIS A 83 0.98 4.82 -79.82
N ARG A 84 -0.23 5.34 -79.53
CA ARG A 84 -0.50 6.78 -79.54
C ARG A 84 -0.19 7.47 -78.21
N GLU A 85 0.11 6.73 -77.14
CA GLU A 85 0.48 7.31 -75.85
C GLU A 85 1.91 7.84 -75.87
N GLU A 86 2.14 8.92 -75.13
CA GLU A 86 3.47 9.46 -74.90
C GLU A 86 4.03 8.95 -73.57
N GLU A 87 5.25 8.39 -73.58
CA GLU A 87 5.88 7.80 -72.39
C GLU A 87 5.87 8.71 -71.16
N LYS A 88 6.07 10.01 -71.37
CA LYS A 88 6.14 11.03 -70.31
C LYS A 88 4.78 11.34 -69.69
N ALA A 89 3.69 11.09 -70.42
CA ALA A 89 2.33 11.29 -69.93
C ALA A 89 1.82 10.08 -69.13
N LEU A 90 2.47 8.91 -69.28
CA LEU A 90 2.11 7.71 -68.55
C LEU A 90 2.70 7.74 -67.13
N ILE A 91 1.83 7.86 -66.13
CA ILE A 91 2.22 7.88 -64.71
C ILE A 91 1.67 6.62 -64.03
N PRO A 92 2.45 5.53 -63.92
CA PRO A 92 2.04 4.35 -63.17
C PRO A 92 1.92 4.68 -61.69
N MET A 93 0.71 4.51 -61.15
CA MET A 93 0.40 4.66 -59.74
C MET A 93 0.30 3.26 -59.11
N GLN A 94 0.96 3.09 -57.97
CA GLN A 94 0.88 1.86 -57.19
C GLN A 94 -0.45 1.82 -56.43
N ASP A 95 -1.18 0.72 -56.61
CA ASP A 95 -2.31 0.32 -55.79
C ASP A 95 -1.91 -0.90 -54.95
N LEU A 96 -2.85 -1.48 -54.19
CA LEU A 96 -2.61 -2.53 -53.21
C LEU A 96 -1.93 -3.80 -53.80
N ASP A 97 -2.35 -4.25 -54.99
CA ASP A 97 -1.77 -5.40 -55.72
C ASP A 97 -1.46 -5.13 -57.20
N SER A 98 -1.61 -3.89 -57.66
CA SER A 98 -1.50 -3.56 -59.07
C SER A 98 -0.77 -2.24 -59.31
N LEU A 99 -0.32 -2.06 -60.54
CA LEU A 99 0.10 -0.76 -61.06
C LEU A 99 -0.94 -0.29 -62.05
N THR A 100 -1.56 0.85 -61.76
CA THR A 100 -2.61 1.45 -62.60
C THR A 100 -2.09 2.69 -63.30
N THR A 101 -2.29 2.76 -64.61
CA THR A 101 -1.85 3.90 -65.44
C THR A 101 -2.99 4.39 -66.32
N GLN A 102 -3.31 5.67 -66.28
CA GLN A 102 -4.33 6.28 -67.15
C GLN A 102 -3.81 6.44 -68.59
N LEU A 103 -4.67 6.17 -69.58
CA LEU A 103 -4.42 6.45 -70.98
C LEU A 103 -5.06 7.79 -71.36
N HIS A 104 -4.32 8.65 -72.06
CA HIS A 104 -4.76 10.01 -72.36
C HIS A 104 -5.22 10.18 -73.82
N GLN A 105 -4.72 9.34 -74.72
CA GLN A 105 -4.93 9.47 -76.17
C GLN A 105 -5.91 8.44 -76.74
N HIS A 106 -6.25 7.40 -75.97
CA HIS A 106 -7.19 6.36 -76.39
C HIS A 106 -8.55 6.52 -75.70
N PRO A 107 -9.64 6.88 -76.43
CA PRO A 107 -10.98 6.84 -75.89
C PRO A 107 -11.45 5.39 -75.68
N CYS A 108 -12.39 5.20 -74.76
CA CYS A 108 -13.00 3.90 -74.53
C CYS A 108 -13.76 3.44 -75.79
N PRO A 109 -13.54 2.22 -76.30
CA PRO A 109 -14.23 1.72 -77.49
C PRO A 109 -15.75 1.52 -77.29
N MET A 110 -16.23 1.48 -76.05
CA MET A 110 -17.65 1.26 -75.72
C MET A 110 -18.44 2.54 -75.48
N CYS A 111 -17.82 3.59 -74.92
CA CYS A 111 -18.51 4.85 -74.57
C CYS A 111 -17.85 6.12 -75.10
N ASP A 112 -16.75 5.99 -75.85
CA ASP A 112 -15.97 7.07 -76.48
C ASP A 112 -15.38 8.13 -75.52
N LYS A 113 -15.52 7.94 -74.21
CA LYS A 113 -14.91 8.80 -73.18
C LYS A 113 -13.43 8.48 -72.99
N ARG A 114 -12.60 9.51 -72.76
CA ARG A 114 -11.17 9.39 -72.41
C ARG A 114 -10.97 9.04 -70.94
N ALA A 115 -11.39 7.83 -70.57
CA ALA A 115 -11.43 7.35 -69.20
C ALA A 115 -10.87 5.91 -69.09
N LEU A 116 -9.95 5.54 -69.98
CA LEU A 116 -9.37 4.20 -70.03
C LEU A 116 -8.10 4.16 -69.16
N SER A 117 -7.96 3.13 -68.31
CA SER A 117 -6.76 2.89 -67.49
C SER A 117 -6.28 1.46 -67.68
N VAL A 118 -4.97 1.27 -67.81
CA VAL A 118 -4.33 -0.05 -67.82
C VAL A 118 -3.96 -0.43 -66.40
N GLU A 119 -4.38 -1.62 -65.99
CA GLU A 119 -4.06 -2.23 -64.70
C GLU A 119 -3.15 -3.44 -64.95
N HIS A 120 -1.90 -3.37 -64.47
CA HIS A 120 -0.99 -4.51 -64.39
C HIS A 120 -1.16 -5.18 -63.04
N ARG A 121 -1.60 -6.45 -63.02
CA ARG A 121 -1.81 -7.24 -61.80
C ARG A 121 -1.29 -8.66 -62.01
N GLY A 122 -0.51 -9.16 -61.05
CA GLY A 122 0.16 -10.45 -61.15
C GLY A 122 1.04 -10.52 -62.41
N ALA A 123 0.97 -11.63 -63.16
CA ALA A 123 1.68 -11.80 -64.43
C ALA A 123 0.84 -11.39 -65.66
N SER A 124 -0.08 -10.43 -65.51
CA SER A 124 -0.99 -10.01 -66.59
C SER A 124 -1.41 -8.55 -66.53
N TRP A 125 -2.05 -8.06 -67.58
CA TRP A 125 -2.68 -6.73 -67.59
C TRP A 125 -4.04 -6.74 -68.29
N ILE A 126 -4.88 -5.78 -67.91
CA ILE A 126 -6.16 -5.46 -68.55
C ILE A 126 -6.30 -3.94 -68.69
N ALA A 127 -7.11 -3.47 -69.63
CA ALA A 127 -7.55 -2.08 -69.68
C ALA A 127 -9.00 -1.98 -69.20
N LYS A 128 -9.29 -1.08 -68.27
CA LYS A 128 -10.63 -0.85 -67.71
C LYS A 128 -11.05 0.60 -67.94
N CYS A 129 -12.29 0.83 -68.35
CA CYS A 129 -12.85 2.17 -68.47
C CYS A 129 -13.50 2.58 -67.15
N THR A 130 -13.03 3.67 -66.54
CA THR A 130 -13.59 4.19 -65.27
C THR A 130 -14.94 4.90 -65.44
N SER A 131 -15.41 5.12 -66.67
CA SER A 131 -16.71 5.75 -66.94
C SER A 131 -17.86 4.79 -67.24
N CYS A 132 -17.58 3.59 -67.75
CA CYS A 132 -18.61 2.61 -68.13
C CYS A 132 -18.29 1.17 -67.70
N ASP A 133 -17.21 0.99 -66.95
CA ASP A 133 -16.71 -0.29 -66.42
C ASP A 133 -16.37 -1.37 -67.45
N ALA A 134 -16.40 -1.05 -68.75
CA ALA A 134 -15.94 -1.96 -69.80
C ALA A 134 -14.47 -2.34 -69.59
N VAL A 135 -14.17 -3.64 -69.67
CA VAL A 135 -12.82 -4.23 -69.57
C VAL A 135 -12.42 -4.75 -70.94
N TRP A 136 -11.16 -4.56 -71.32
CA TRP A 136 -10.62 -5.04 -72.59
C TRP A 136 -9.13 -5.40 -72.46
N PRO A 137 -8.65 -6.46 -73.12
CA PRO A 137 -9.45 -7.51 -73.78
C PRO A 137 -10.20 -8.38 -72.75
N ASP A 138 -11.14 -9.21 -73.23
CA ASP A 138 -12.02 -10.04 -72.38
C ASP A 138 -11.28 -11.05 -71.48
N ALA A 139 -10.00 -11.31 -71.79
CA ALA A 139 -9.11 -12.13 -70.96
C ALA A 139 -7.81 -11.35 -70.66
N PRO A 140 -7.25 -11.46 -69.44
CA PRO A 140 -5.99 -10.80 -69.09
C PRO A 140 -4.86 -11.18 -70.04
N VAL A 141 -4.11 -10.18 -70.50
CA VAL A 141 -2.97 -10.38 -71.41
C VAL A 141 -1.74 -10.71 -70.59
N SER A 142 -1.07 -11.80 -70.92
CA SER A 142 0.14 -12.26 -70.20
C SER A 142 1.30 -11.26 -70.31
N LEU A 143 2.02 -11.08 -69.20
CA LEU A 143 3.27 -10.33 -69.09
C LEU A 143 4.45 -11.30 -69.05
N PRO A 144 5.24 -11.45 -70.13
CA PRO A 144 6.39 -12.35 -70.14
C PRO A 144 7.49 -11.83 -69.21
N ALA A 145 7.86 -12.61 -68.19
CA ALA A 145 8.90 -12.24 -67.23
C ALA A 145 10.28 -12.03 -67.88
N GLU A 146 10.57 -12.70 -68.99
CA GLU A 146 11.79 -12.51 -69.79
C GLU A 146 11.91 -11.08 -70.36
N ARG A 147 10.76 -10.43 -70.60
CA ARG A 147 10.69 -9.11 -71.24
C ARG A 147 10.44 -7.99 -70.22
N TYR A 148 9.73 -8.29 -69.15
CA TYR A 148 9.41 -7.34 -68.07
C TYR A 148 9.77 -7.95 -66.70
N PRO A 149 11.06 -8.23 -66.44
CA PRO A 149 11.49 -8.91 -65.23
C PRO A 149 11.24 -8.09 -63.96
N LYS A 150 11.46 -6.77 -64.00
CA LYS A 150 11.31 -5.89 -62.83
C LYS A 150 9.86 -5.65 -62.49
N LEU A 151 9.02 -5.43 -63.51
CA LEU A 151 7.57 -5.30 -63.37
C LEU A 151 6.94 -6.58 -62.81
N THR A 152 7.28 -7.73 -63.37
CA THR A 152 6.77 -9.02 -62.89
C THR A 152 7.23 -9.31 -61.46
N GLN A 153 8.46 -8.95 -61.12
CA GLN A 153 8.99 -9.08 -59.76
C GLN A 153 8.21 -8.23 -58.76
N VAL A 154 7.95 -6.96 -59.08
CA VAL A 154 7.17 -6.05 -58.20
C VAL A 154 5.72 -6.51 -58.08
N LEU A 155 5.05 -6.90 -59.16
CA LEU A 155 3.65 -7.36 -59.10
C LEU A 155 3.49 -8.66 -58.29
N ASN A 156 4.48 -9.56 -58.35
CA ASN A 156 4.50 -10.74 -57.49
C ASN A 156 4.72 -10.38 -56.01
N GLN A 157 5.57 -9.39 -55.71
CA GLN A 157 5.74 -8.88 -54.34
C GLN A 157 4.44 -8.30 -53.79
N LEU A 158 3.74 -7.45 -54.57
CA LEU A 158 2.48 -6.83 -54.15
C LEU A 158 1.36 -7.86 -53.91
N ASN A 159 1.23 -8.88 -54.77
CA ASN A 159 0.22 -9.92 -54.63
C ASN A 159 0.45 -10.83 -53.40
N LEU A 160 1.71 -11.08 -53.04
CA LEU A 160 2.05 -11.79 -51.79
C LEU A 160 1.63 -10.98 -50.55
N THR A 161 1.75 -9.64 -50.60
CA THR A 161 1.35 -8.75 -49.50
C THR A 161 -0.15 -8.81 -49.20
N ILE A 162 -1.03 -8.85 -50.21
CA ILE A 162 -2.49 -8.97 -50.00
C ILE A 162 -2.90 -10.31 -49.37
N ASN A 163 -2.31 -11.41 -49.83
CA ASN A 163 -2.63 -12.74 -49.30
C ASN A 163 -2.25 -12.91 -47.81
N VAL A 164 -1.29 -12.11 -47.33
CA VAL A 164 -0.94 -12.01 -45.91
C VAL A 164 -2.00 -11.22 -45.11
N VAL A 165 -2.57 -10.14 -45.66
CA VAL A 165 -3.57 -9.30 -44.99
C VAL A 165 -4.90 -10.04 -44.76
N ASN A 166 -5.36 -10.84 -45.73
CA ASN A 166 -6.65 -11.54 -45.64
C ASN A 166 -6.68 -12.72 -44.65
N ASN A 167 -5.52 -13.31 -44.31
CA ASN A 167 -5.42 -14.40 -43.32
C ASN A 167 -5.40 -13.92 -41.85
N VAL A 168 -5.31 -12.61 -41.59
CA VAL A 168 -5.23 -12.03 -40.23
C VAL A 168 -6.61 -11.90 -39.56
N ASN A 169 -7.71 -12.01 -40.29
CA ASN A 169 -9.07 -11.76 -39.77
C ASN A 169 -9.73 -12.95 -39.05
N ASN A 170 -9.08 -14.11 -38.93
CA ASN A 170 -9.63 -15.28 -38.22
C ASN A 170 -8.69 -15.80 -37.11
N VAL A 171 -9.13 -15.60 -35.87
CA VAL A 171 -8.79 -16.31 -34.62
C VAL A 171 -7.36 -16.16 -34.06
N ASN A 172 -7.28 -15.54 -32.88
CA ASN A 172 -6.37 -15.76 -31.76
C ASN A 172 -5.05 -16.50 -32.06
N ASN A 173 -4.11 -15.81 -32.70
CA ASN A 173 -2.66 -15.87 -32.52
C ASN A 173 -2.02 -15.07 -33.64
N VAL A 174 -1.27 -14.02 -33.31
CA VAL A 174 -0.44 -13.32 -34.29
C VAL A 174 0.65 -14.29 -34.72
N THR A 175 0.48 -14.93 -35.88
CA THR A 175 1.50 -15.78 -36.50
C THR A 175 1.92 -15.13 -37.81
N THR A 176 2.99 -14.34 -37.78
CA THR A 176 3.71 -13.91 -38.99
C THR A 176 4.63 -15.05 -39.42
N VAL A 177 4.31 -15.73 -40.52
CA VAL A 177 5.27 -16.57 -41.25
C VAL A 177 5.97 -15.67 -42.26
N ASN A 178 7.22 -15.33 -41.99
CA ASN A 178 8.10 -14.65 -42.94
C ASN A 178 9.01 -15.73 -43.57
N ASN A 179 8.89 -15.99 -44.87
CA ASN A 179 9.70 -16.98 -45.59
C ASN A 179 11.03 -16.40 -46.10
N TYR A 180 11.72 -15.65 -45.24
CA TYR A 180 13.16 -15.39 -45.38
C TYR A 180 13.82 -15.88 -44.09
N ASN A 181 14.69 -16.87 -44.25
CA ASN A 181 15.24 -17.78 -43.24
C ASN A 181 14.34 -19.00 -42.98
N GLY A 182 14.73 -20.12 -43.58
CA GLY A 182 14.29 -21.44 -43.13
C GLY A 182 14.78 -21.66 -41.70
N THR A 183 13.97 -21.25 -40.73
CA THR A 183 13.89 -21.66 -39.33
C THR A 183 12.90 -20.71 -38.66
N GLY A 184 11.69 -21.22 -38.37
CA GLY A 184 10.63 -20.44 -37.76
C GLY A 184 11.05 -19.84 -36.43
N SER A 185 11.19 -18.53 -36.39
CA SER A 185 11.08 -17.71 -35.19
C SER A 185 10.54 -16.33 -35.59
N ALA A 186 9.37 -15.99 -35.05
CA ALA A 186 8.74 -14.69 -35.27
C ALA A 186 9.53 -13.61 -34.52
N LEU A 187 9.95 -12.55 -35.22
CA LEU A 187 10.46 -11.35 -34.56
C LEU A 187 9.25 -10.48 -34.16
N GLU A 188 9.00 -10.35 -32.86
CA GLU A 188 8.01 -9.42 -32.32
C GLU A 188 8.43 -7.97 -32.62
N TYR A 189 7.54 -7.19 -33.24
CA TYR A 189 7.77 -5.76 -33.44
C TYR A 189 7.62 -5.03 -32.10
N HIS A 190 8.74 -4.57 -31.54
CA HIS A 190 8.78 -3.73 -30.35
C HIS A 190 8.90 -2.26 -30.77
N ALA A 191 7.80 -1.50 -30.65
CA ALA A 191 7.83 -0.06 -30.86
C ALA A 191 8.63 0.62 -29.74
N ASP A 192 9.71 1.32 -30.09
CA ASP A 192 10.44 2.19 -29.17
C ASP A 192 9.86 3.61 -29.22
N PHE A 193 9.48 4.11 -28.05
CA PHE A 193 8.91 5.44 -27.88
C PHE A 193 9.88 6.44 -27.23
N SER A 194 11.08 5.98 -26.86
CA SER A 194 12.03 6.74 -26.04
C SER A 194 12.56 8.00 -26.72
N HIS A 195 12.55 8.03 -28.06
CA HIS A 195 13.12 9.10 -28.87
C HIS A 195 12.06 9.97 -29.55
N ASP A 196 10.77 9.78 -29.25
CA ASP A 196 9.66 10.49 -29.90
C ASP A 196 9.32 11.85 -29.26
N GLY A 197 10.07 12.28 -28.24
CA GLY A 197 9.89 13.61 -27.63
C GLY A 197 8.52 13.83 -26.96
N LEU A 198 7.85 12.75 -26.55
CA LEU A 198 6.54 12.82 -25.90
C LEU A 198 6.63 13.45 -24.51
N CYS A 199 5.88 14.53 -24.31
CA CYS A 199 5.69 15.19 -23.02
C CYS A 199 4.19 15.27 -22.71
N ILE A 200 3.71 14.33 -21.91
CA ILE A 200 2.29 14.22 -21.51
C ILE A 200 2.07 14.76 -20.09
N PHE A 201 3.06 14.59 -19.21
CA PHE A 201 3.03 15.01 -17.82
C PHE A 201 4.16 16.00 -17.52
N GLU A 202 3.92 16.94 -16.60
CA GLU A 202 4.93 17.91 -16.15
C GLU A 202 5.99 17.27 -15.25
N ASP A 203 5.63 16.23 -14.49
CA ASP A 203 6.57 15.46 -13.68
C ASP A 203 7.44 14.58 -14.59
N ASP A 204 8.74 14.87 -14.65
CA ASP A 204 9.69 14.19 -15.54
C ASP A 204 9.72 12.67 -15.34
N GLU A 205 9.63 12.22 -14.08
CA GLU A 205 9.66 10.80 -13.74
C GLU A 205 8.36 10.11 -14.13
N GLU A 206 7.21 10.73 -13.86
CA GLU A 206 5.91 10.25 -14.34
C GLU A 206 5.87 10.13 -15.85
N ASN A 207 6.35 11.16 -16.56
CA ASN A 207 6.39 11.18 -18.01
C ASN A 207 7.33 10.08 -18.55
N ARG A 208 8.51 9.90 -17.94
CA ARG A 208 9.46 8.84 -18.30
C ARG A 208 8.85 7.45 -18.12
N LEU A 209 8.17 7.21 -17.00
CA LEU A 209 7.49 5.94 -16.72
C LEU A 209 6.31 5.72 -17.68
N PHE A 210 5.54 6.77 -17.96
CA PHE A 210 4.44 6.75 -18.92
C PHE A 210 4.93 6.38 -20.33
N VAL A 211 5.97 7.04 -20.85
CA VAL A 211 6.54 6.74 -22.18
C VAL A 211 7.02 5.28 -22.24
N GLY A 212 7.66 4.78 -21.18
CA GLY A 212 8.02 3.37 -21.08
C GLY A 212 6.81 2.42 -21.09
N SER A 213 5.68 2.86 -20.51
CA SER A 213 4.43 2.09 -20.44
C SER A 213 3.75 1.89 -21.80
N LEU A 214 4.03 2.75 -22.79
CA LEU A 214 3.50 2.67 -24.15
C LEU A 214 3.88 1.37 -24.89
N GLN A 215 4.93 0.69 -24.43
CA GLN A 215 5.30 -0.66 -24.89
C GLN A 215 4.23 -1.71 -24.58
N GLY A 216 3.33 -1.44 -23.63
CA GLY A 216 2.18 -2.30 -23.31
C GLY A 216 2.52 -3.56 -22.52
N THR A 217 3.74 -3.69 -22.01
CA THR A 217 4.13 -4.82 -21.14
C THR A 217 3.60 -4.63 -19.73
N ASP A 218 3.17 -5.72 -19.08
CA ASP A 218 2.63 -5.71 -17.70
C ASP A 218 3.61 -5.01 -16.73
N MET A 219 4.92 -5.24 -16.90
CA MET A 219 5.98 -4.63 -16.09
C MET A 219 6.04 -3.10 -16.21
N ARG A 220 6.00 -2.56 -17.43
CA ARG A 220 6.11 -1.12 -17.67
C ARG A 220 4.81 -0.40 -17.30
N LEU A 221 3.67 -1.00 -17.63
CA LEU A 221 2.36 -0.49 -17.25
C LEU A 221 2.19 -0.41 -15.73
N SER A 222 2.57 -1.46 -15.00
CA SER A 222 2.48 -1.44 -13.53
C SER A 222 3.49 -0.49 -12.88
N GLN A 223 4.68 -0.27 -13.46
CA GLN A 223 5.62 0.75 -12.99
C GLN A 223 5.00 2.15 -13.08
N TYR A 224 4.42 2.49 -14.23
CA TYR A 224 3.71 3.76 -14.41
C TYR A 224 2.49 3.86 -13.49
N ALA A 225 1.62 2.85 -13.47
CA ALA A 225 0.42 2.85 -12.64
C ALA A 225 0.73 3.03 -11.15
N VAL A 226 1.74 2.33 -10.62
CA VAL A 226 2.15 2.45 -9.22
C VAL A 226 2.65 3.86 -8.90
N TYR A 227 3.39 4.48 -9.82
CA TYR A 227 3.84 5.86 -9.64
C TYR A 227 2.67 6.84 -9.72
N HIS A 228 1.82 6.73 -10.73
CA HIS A 228 0.65 7.58 -10.92
C HIS A 228 -0.28 7.53 -9.69
N PHE A 229 -0.55 6.33 -9.19
CA PHE A 229 -1.44 6.10 -8.06
C PHE A 229 -0.74 6.03 -6.69
N ARG A 230 0.53 6.42 -6.60
CA ARG A 230 1.36 6.27 -5.39
C ARG A 230 0.77 6.89 -4.12
N ASN A 231 -0.04 7.93 -4.27
CA ASN A 231 -0.66 8.66 -3.16
C ASN A 231 -2.09 8.19 -2.83
N ARG A 232 -2.65 7.27 -3.62
CA ARG A 232 -4.03 6.77 -3.47
C ARG A 232 -4.07 5.29 -3.10
N PHE A 233 -3.16 4.45 -3.61
CA PHE A 233 -3.21 3.02 -3.32
C PHE A 233 -1.89 2.49 -2.73
N HIS A 234 -2.01 1.42 -1.94
CA HIS A 234 -0.90 0.63 -1.45
C HIS A 234 -1.31 -0.84 -1.32
N CYS A 235 -0.35 -1.75 -1.42
CA CYS A 235 -0.55 -3.17 -1.17
C CYS A 235 0.67 -3.72 -0.43
N SER A 236 0.43 -4.48 0.63
CA SER A 236 1.48 -5.18 1.36
C SER A 236 1.69 -6.56 0.76
N LYS A 237 2.91 -6.87 0.31
CA LYS A 237 3.20 -8.08 -0.47
C LYS A 237 2.98 -9.37 0.32
N THR A 238 3.31 -9.37 1.61
CA THR A 238 3.27 -10.56 2.47
C THR A 238 1.83 -11.02 2.72
N SER A 239 0.93 -10.10 3.03
CA SER A 239 -0.47 -10.36 3.34
C SER A 239 -1.37 -10.32 2.09
N LYS A 240 -0.91 -9.66 1.02
CA LYS A 240 -1.68 -9.26 -0.16
C LYS A 240 -2.89 -8.37 0.17
N ARG A 241 -2.86 -7.66 1.30
CA ARG A 241 -3.90 -6.69 1.68
C ARG A 241 -3.70 -5.39 0.91
N TRP A 242 -4.80 -4.86 0.39
CA TRP A 242 -4.84 -3.60 -0.36
C TRP A 242 -5.40 -2.49 0.51
N PHE A 243 -4.93 -1.28 0.26
CA PHE A 243 -5.34 -0.09 0.98
C PHE A 243 -5.56 1.06 0.00
N GLU A 244 -6.65 1.81 0.16
CA GLU A 244 -6.93 3.08 -0.49
C GLU A 244 -6.77 4.23 0.52
N PHE A 245 -5.98 5.23 0.17
CA PHE A 245 -5.86 6.48 0.92
C PHE A 245 -6.99 7.41 0.50
N ARG A 246 -7.89 7.70 1.44
CA ARG A 246 -9.02 8.63 1.23
C ARG A 246 -9.26 9.43 2.50
N GLY A 247 -9.64 10.71 2.33
CA GLY A 247 -9.67 11.68 3.42
C GLY A 247 -8.26 11.90 3.99
N HIS A 248 -7.98 11.29 5.15
CA HIS A 248 -6.73 11.48 5.88
C HIS A 248 -6.11 10.17 6.40
N CYS A 249 -6.63 9.01 6.00
CA CYS A 249 -6.15 7.70 6.40
C CYS A 249 -6.32 6.64 5.30
N TRP A 250 -5.74 5.48 5.54
CA TRP A 250 -5.82 4.30 4.68
C TRP A 250 -7.03 3.44 5.05
N HIS A 251 -7.77 2.97 4.05
CA HIS A 251 -8.92 2.09 4.20
C HIS A 251 -8.69 0.81 3.40
N GLU A 252 -9.13 -0.32 3.94
CA GLU A 252 -8.95 -1.62 3.29
C GLU A 252 -10.12 -2.01 2.38
N ASP A 253 -11.30 -1.46 2.66
CA ASP A 253 -12.57 -1.86 2.04
C ASP A 253 -12.52 -1.74 0.50
N ASP A 254 -12.64 -2.88 -0.20
CA ASP A 254 -12.67 -3.01 -1.66
C ASP A 254 -11.51 -2.28 -2.41
N ALA A 255 -10.36 -2.09 -1.75
CA ALA A 255 -9.27 -1.28 -2.30
C ALA A 255 -8.61 -1.90 -3.55
N ASP A 256 -8.59 -3.24 -3.65
CA ASP A 256 -8.07 -3.96 -4.82
C ASP A 256 -8.99 -3.80 -6.04
N VAL A 257 -10.30 -3.91 -5.84
CA VAL A 257 -11.33 -3.66 -6.85
C VAL A 257 -11.28 -2.20 -7.29
N THR A 258 -11.16 -1.28 -6.33
CA THR A 258 -11.10 0.16 -6.60
C THR A 258 -9.84 0.53 -7.38
N TYR A 259 -8.69 -0.06 -7.09
CA TYR A 259 -7.47 0.13 -7.88
C TYR A 259 -7.65 -0.41 -9.31
N LYS A 260 -8.27 -1.59 -9.47
CA LYS A 260 -8.56 -2.17 -10.78
C LYS A 260 -9.48 -1.27 -11.61
N GLU A 261 -10.51 -0.68 -11.00
CA GLU A 261 -11.40 0.26 -11.69
C GLU A 261 -10.70 1.58 -12.01
N ALA A 262 -9.85 2.09 -11.12
CA ALA A 262 -9.06 3.30 -11.36
C ALA A 262 -8.16 3.19 -12.61
N LEU A 263 -7.65 2.00 -12.93
CA LEU A 263 -6.89 1.74 -14.17
C LEU A 263 -7.73 1.88 -15.45
N GLY A 264 -9.06 1.83 -15.35
CA GLY A 264 -10.00 2.03 -16.46
C GLY A 264 -10.64 3.42 -16.48
N GLU A 265 -10.36 4.27 -15.50
CA GLU A 265 -10.91 5.62 -15.43
C GLU A 265 -10.31 6.52 -16.52
N ALA A 266 -11.12 7.46 -17.02
CA ALA A 266 -10.70 8.41 -18.04
C ALA A 266 -9.47 9.25 -17.61
N SER A 267 -9.32 9.53 -16.31
CA SER A 267 -8.19 10.24 -15.71
C SER A 267 -6.86 9.53 -16.01
N PHE A 268 -6.82 8.21 -15.91
CA PHE A 268 -5.64 7.40 -16.19
C PHE A 268 -5.44 7.15 -17.69
N LEU A 269 -6.52 6.86 -18.42
CA LEU A 269 -6.47 6.52 -19.84
C LEU A 269 -6.16 7.73 -20.75
N GLN A 270 -6.43 8.95 -20.30
CA GLN A 270 -6.24 10.17 -21.10
C GLN A 270 -4.83 10.30 -21.67
N GLY A 271 -3.79 9.95 -20.90
CA GLY A 271 -2.41 9.99 -21.37
C GLY A 271 -2.19 9.09 -22.60
N PHE A 272 -2.72 7.87 -22.57
CA PHE A 272 -2.62 6.91 -23.67
C PHE A 272 -3.37 7.39 -24.91
N TYR A 273 -4.56 7.97 -24.75
CA TYR A 273 -5.31 8.54 -25.88
C TYR A 273 -4.58 9.75 -26.50
N ARG A 274 -3.95 10.60 -25.68
CA ARG A 274 -3.13 11.73 -26.17
C ARG A 274 -1.92 11.23 -26.96
N ALA A 275 -1.22 10.21 -26.45
CA ALA A 275 -0.11 9.59 -27.16
C ALA A 275 -0.56 8.97 -28.48
N ALA A 276 -1.68 8.24 -28.50
CA ALA A 276 -2.24 7.69 -29.74
C ALA A 276 -2.56 8.80 -30.76
N SER A 277 -3.24 9.86 -30.31
CA SER A 277 -3.60 11.00 -31.15
C SER A 277 -2.39 11.75 -31.69
N HIS A 278 -1.29 11.83 -30.93
CA HIS A 278 -0.04 12.45 -31.38
C HIS A 278 0.50 11.79 -32.66
N PHE A 279 0.57 10.46 -32.70
CA PHE A 279 1.04 9.74 -33.89
C PHE A 279 0.00 9.70 -35.02
N GLU A 280 -1.29 9.64 -34.70
CA GLU A 280 -2.37 9.71 -35.72
C GLU A 280 -2.37 11.04 -36.46
N ASN A 281 -2.11 12.13 -35.75
CA ASN A 281 -2.10 13.47 -36.31
C ASN A 281 -0.68 13.95 -36.67
N HIS A 282 0.32 13.06 -36.61
CA HIS A 282 1.69 13.44 -36.93
C HIS A 282 1.78 13.93 -38.39
N PRO A 283 2.43 15.08 -38.67
CA PRO A 283 2.44 15.67 -40.02
C PRO A 283 3.02 14.75 -41.09
N ILE A 284 3.94 13.87 -40.69
CA ILE A 284 4.60 12.90 -41.57
C ILE A 284 4.11 11.49 -41.20
N GLN A 285 3.37 10.87 -42.11
CA GLN A 285 2.73 9.56 -41.90
C GLN A 285 3.57 8.40 -42.48
N THR A 286 4.74 8.16 -41.88
CA THR A 286 5.59 7.00 -42.23
C THR A 286 4.96 5.69 -41.76
N ASP A 287 5.44 4.55 -42.29
CA ASP A 287 4.98 3.23 -41.85
C ASP A 287 5.23 2.99 -40.36
N GLU A 288 6.34 3.51 -39.83
CA GLU A 288 6.64 3.43 -38.39
C GLU A 288 5.64 4.24 -37.56
N VAL A 289 5.33 5.48 -37.95
CA VAL A 289 4.36 6.34 -37.27
C VAL A 289 2.97 5.69 -37.27
N LYS A 290 2.53 5.13 -38.40
CA LYS A 290 1.25 4.41 -38.50
C LYS A 290 1.23 3.16 -37.62
N ARG A 291 2.33 2.41 -37.55
CA ARG A 291 2.46 1.22 -36.66
C ARG A 291 2.40 1.63 -35.19
N LYS A 292 3.08 2.72 -34.79
CA LYS A 292 3.02 3.29 -33.43
C LYS A 292 1.59 3.70 -33.08
N ALA A 293 0.91 4.47 -33.94
CA ALA A 293 -0.49 4.87 -33.74
C ALA A 293 -1.42 3.65 -33.55
N LYS A 294 -1.32 2.64 -34.41
CA LYS A 294 -2.13 1.42 -34.31
C LYS A 294 -1.83 0.62 -33.04
N ALA A 295 -0.56 0.51 -32.65
CA ALA A 295 -0.15 -0.16 -31.41
C ALA A 295 -0.76 0.53 -30.18
N LEU A 296 -0.72 1.86 -30.12
CA LEU A 296 -1.28 2.64 -29.03
C LEU A 296 -2.81 2.55 -28.96
N ARG A 297 -3.51 2.57 -30.10
CA ARG A 297 -4.97 2.35 -30.11
C ARG A 297 -5.34 0.96 -29.61
N LYS A 298 -4.60 -0.06 -30.01
CA LYS A 298 -4.78 -1.41 -29.49
C LYS A 298 -4.53 -1.46 -27.98
N LEU A 299 -3.48 -0.78 -27.49
CA LEU A 299 -3.19 -0.69 -26.06
C LEU A 299 -4.33 -0.03 -25.28
N CYS A 300 -4.91 1.06 -25.79
CA CYS A 300 -6.07 1.71 -25.16
C CYS A 300 -7.24 0.72 -24.99
N VAL A 301 -7.59 -0.02 -26.04
CA VAL A 301 -8.65 -1.05 -25.97
C VAL A 301 -8.28 -2.17 -24.99
N CYS A 302 -7.01 -2.58 -24.93
CA CYS A 302 -6.56 -3.57 -23.95
C CYS A 302 -6.67 -3.06 -22.51
N LEU A 303 -6.39 -1.78 -22.24
CA LEU A 303 -6.52 -1.19 -20.90
C LEU A 303 -7.97 -1.10 -20.43
N GLU A 304 -8.94 -1.04 -21.34
CA GLU A 304 -10.37 -1.12 -21.01
C GLU A 304 -10.78 -2.54 -20.58
N ASP A 305 -10.09 -3.58 -21.07
CA ASP A 305 -10.36 -4.98 -20.72
C ASP A 305 -9.99 -5.32 -19.27
N GLY A 306 -10.96 -5.88 -18.54
CA GLY A 306 -10.80 -6.20 -17.12
C GLY A 306 -9.79 -7.31 -16.82
N LYS A 307 -9.59 -8.27 -17.73
CA LYS A 307 -8.59 -9.35 -17.54
C LYS A 307 -7.18 -8.83 -17.77
N PHE A 308 -7.01 -7.91 -18.71
CA PHE A 308 -5.75 -7.23 -18.93
C PHE A 308 -5.35 -6.39 -17.70
N ARG A 309 -6.29 -5.59 -17.16
CA ARG A 309 -6.05 -4.80 -15.93
C ARG A 309 -5.68 -5.68 -14.73
N GLU A 310 -6.25 -6.87 -14.61
CA GLU A 310 -5.92 -7.81 -13.53
C GLU A 310 -4.44 -8.25 -13.52
N ARG A 311 -3.81 -8.34 -14.69
CA ARG A 311 -2.35 -8.62 -14.78
C ARG A 311 -1.53 -7.44 -14.24
N ILE A 312 -1.96 -6.21 -14.55
CA ILE A 312 -1.32 -4.98 -14.03
C ILE A 312 -1.46 -4.92 -12.51
N VAL A 313 -2.65 -5.22 -11.97
CA VAL A 313 -2.91 -5.29 -10.52
C VAL A 313 -1.96 -6.28 -9.85
N THR A 314 -1.86 -7.49 -10.40
CA THR A 314 -0.99 -8.55 -9.87
C THR A 314 0.48 -8.11 -9.85
N ASP A 315 0.97 -7.51 -10.94
CA ASP A 315 2.35 -7.07 -11.06
C ASP A 315 2.65 -5.79 -10.24
N SER A 316 1.62 -5.04 -9.82
CA SER A 316 1.74 -3.85 -8.97
C SER A 316 2.03 -4.16 -7.50
N ILE A 317 1.62 -5.33 -7.00
CA ILE A 317 1.71 -5.70 -5.56
C ILE A 317 3.12 -5.47 -5.00
N ALA A 318 4.14 -6.06 -5.63
CA ALA A 318 5.52 -5.96 -5.14
C ALA A 318 6.12 -4.56 -5.32
N LYS A 319 5.55 -3.71 -6.19
CA LYS A 319 6.02 -2.34 -6.43
C LYS A 319 5.45 -1.38 -5.38
N PHE A 320 4.17 -1.51 -5.04
CA PHE A 320 3.58 -0.76 -3.91
C PHE A 320 4.24 -1.11 -2.58
N ASP A 321 4.51 -2.40 -2.32
CA ASP A 321 5.19 -2.85 -1.10
C ASP A 321 6.60 -2.23 -0.98
N ARG A 322 7.33 -2.11 -2.10
CA ARG A 322 8.64 -1.43 -2.14
C ARG A 322 8.56 0.07 -1.88
N LEU A 323 7.46 0.73 -2.28
CA LEU A 323 7.26 2.16 -2.05
C LEU A 323 7.11 2.46 -0.55
N ARG A 324 6.43 1.59 0.20
CA ARG A 324 6.23 1.73 1.65
C ARG A 324 6.59 0.43 2.37
N PRO A 325 7.89 0.15 2.55
CA PRO A 325 8.32 -1.08 3.19
C PRO A 325 7.85 -1.14 4.64
N ASN A 326 7.46 -2.33 5.10
CA ASN A 326 6.94 -2.57 6.46
C ASN A 326 5.67 -1.76 6.80
N PHE A 327 4.85 -1.38 5.81
CA PHE A 327 3.61 -0.63 6.01
C PHE A 327 2.74 -1.17 7.16
N GLU A 328 2.37 -2.44 7.11
CA GLU A 328 1.54 -3.07 8.16
C GLU A 328 2.21 -3.10 9.54
N LYS A 329 3.53 -3.24 9.61
CA LYS A 329 4.24 -3.24 10.91
C LYS A 329 4.29 -1.85 11.54
N ARG A 330 4.31 -0.80 10.71
CA ARG A 330 4.28 0.60 11.14
C ARG A 330 2.86 1.13 11.35
N CYS A 331 1.86 0.41 10.84
CA CYS A 331 0.48 0.86 10.82
C CYS A 331 -0.04 1.20 12.22
N ASN A 332 -0.67 2.37 12.37
CA ASN A 332 -1.19 2.93 13.62
C ASN A 332 -0.11 3.14 14.72
N GLY A 333 1.17 3.16 14.34
CA GLY A 333 2.30 3.26 15.26
C GLY A 333 2.73 4.68 15.63
N ASP A 334 2.28 5.68 14.89
CA ASP A 334 2.64 7.09 15.07
C ASP A 334 1.74 7.79 16.11
N ASN A 335 2.31 8.75 16.83
CA ASN A 335 1.62 9.50 17.89
C ASN A 335 0.70 10.60 17.33
N ILE A 336 -0.24 10.21 16.48
CA ILE A 336 -1.18 11.08 15.78
C ILE A 336 -2.62 10.59 15.96
N MET A 337 -3.63 11.42 15.69
CA MET A 337 -5.03 11.00 15.63
C MET A 337 -5.68 11.60 14.39
N VAL A 338 -6.36 10.76 13.62
CA VAL A 338 -7.05 11.17 12.40
C VAL A 338 -8.49 11.51 12.76
N PHE A 339 -8.93 12.67 12.27
CA PHE A 339 -10.29 13.20 12.31
C PHE A 339 -10.83 13.28 10.88
N THR A 340 -12.12 13.55 10.73
CA THR A 340 -12.74 13.62 9.39
C THR A 340 -12.22 14.78 8.54
N ASP A 341 -11.63 15.81 9.15
CA ASP A 341 -11.15 17.05 8.54
C ASP A 341 -9.63 17.27 8.68
N GLY A 342 -8.89 16.31 9.24
CA GLY A 342 -7.43 16.37 9.29
C GLY A 342 -6.81 15.38 10.27
N VAL A 343 -5.55 15.62 10.59
CA VAL A 343 -4.73 14.81 11.49
C VAL A 343 -4.12 15.70 12.54
N PHE A 344 -4.32 15.36 13.81
CA PHE A 344 -3.64 15.99 14.93
C PHE A 344 -2.37 15.22 15.28
N ASN A 345 -1.23 15.89 15.26
CA ASN A 345 0.04 15.32 15.69
C ASN A 345 0.32 15.70 17.16
N PHE A 346 0.37 14.71 18.04
CA PHE A 346 0.55 14.96 19.48
C PHE A 346 2.00 15.25 19.86
N ASP A 347 2.99 14.97 19.01
CA ASP A 347 4.39 15.33 19.27
C ASP A 347 4.59 16.82 19.02
N THR A 348 4.14 17.33 17.87
CA THR A 348 4.25 18.74 17.46
C THR A 348 3.11 19.61 17.97
N MET A 349 2.03 19.03 18.50
CA MET A 349 0.80 19.72 18.93
C MET A 349 0.16 20.55 17.81
N SER A 350 0.11 20.02 16.59
CA SER A 350 -0.39 20.73 15.40
C SER A 350 -1.43 19.90 14.64
N PHE A 351 -2.40 20.58 14.03
CA PHE A 351 -3.43 19.99 13.17
C PHE A 351 -3.15 20.32 11.69
N GLY A 352 -3.30 19.34 10.80
CA GLY A 352 -3.04 19.52 9.37
C GLY A 352 -3.53 18.34 8.53
N PRO A 353 -3.25 18.32 7.21
CA PRO A 353 -3.69 17.23 6.35
C PRO A 353 -2.93 15.93 6.64
N GLY A 354 -3.62 14.80 6.49
CA GLY A 354 -3.00 13.48 6.48
C GLY A 354 -2.07 13.27 5.27
N SER A 355 -1.13 12.34 5.40
CA SER A 355 -0.18 11.98 4.34
C SER A 355 -0.25 10.49 4.04
N PRO A 356 -0.24 10.08 2.75
CA PRO A 356 -0.22 8.67 2.38
C PRO A 356 1.06 7.95 2.86
N ASP A 357 2.14 8.67 3.17
CA ASP A 357 3.37 8.07 3.69
C ASP A 357 3.31 7.68 5.17
N ILE A 358 2.23 8.09 5.86
CA ILE A 358 1.94 7.73 7.24
C ILE A 358 0.90 6.60 7.25
N PRO A 359 1.27 5.38 7.67
CA PRO A 359 0.35 4.25 7.69
C PRO A 359 -0.57 4.35 8.90
N VAL A 360 -1.77 4.90 8.71
CA VAL A 360 -2.84 4.89 9.72
C VAL A 360 -4.13 4.49 9.07
N THR A 361 -4.86 3.58 9.71
CA THR A 361 -6.17 3.06 9.24
C THR A 361 -7.30 3.41 10.18
N MET A 362 -6.99 4.08 11.30
CA MET A 362 -7.94 4.42 12.34
C MET A 362 -8.31 5.90 12.25
N CYS A 363 -9.60 6.19 12.35
CA CYS A 363 -10.15 7.53 12.28
C CYS A 363 -11.21 7.70 13.36
N VAL A 364 -11.23 8.86 14.02
CA VAL A 364 -12.33 9.28 14.88
C VAL A 364 -13.38 9.93 13.98
N GLU A 365 -14.63 9.46 14.03
CA GLU A 365 -15.73 9.89 13.16
C GLU A 365 -16.33 11.26 13.55
N GLN A 366 -15.47 12.26 13.77
CA GLN A 366 -15.85 13.64 14.02
C GLN A 366 -14.76 14.60 13.50
N PRO A 367 -15.08 15.88 13.24
CA PRO A 367 -14.06 16.89 12.99
C PRO A 367 -13.28 17.23 14.27
N PHE A 368 -12.10 17.80 14.11
CA PHE A 368 -11.33 18.33 15.23
C PHE A 368 -11.90 19.68 15.69
N ILE A 369 -12.35 19.74 16.95
CA ILE A 369 -12.84 20.98 17.57
C ILE A 369 -11.80 21.46 18.61
N PRO A 370 -11.16 22.63 18.39
CA PRO A 370 -10.19 23.17 19.35
C PRO A 370 -10.86 23.60 20.65
N PHE A 371 -10.08 23.65 21.73
CA PHE A 371 -10.56 24.14 23.01
C PHE A 371 -10.93 25.62 22.94
N ASP A 372 -12.18 25.92 23.29
CA ASP A 372 -12.69 27.28 23.47
C ASP A 372 -13.40 27.38 24.84
N PRO A 373 -12.85 28.11 25.81
CA PRO A 373 -13.44 28.23 27.15
C PRO A 373 -14.79 28.96 27.17
N ASP A 374 -15.12 29.74 26.14
CA ASP A 374 -16.36 30.52 26.08
C ASP A 374 -17.51 29.73 25.44
N ASN A 375 -17.20 28.62 24.75
CA ASN A 375 -18.19 27.73 24.16
C ASN A 375 -19.11 27.12 25.24
N GLU A 376 -20.42 27.08 24.98
CA GLU A 376 -21.41 26.62 25.95
C GLU A 376 -21.28 25.13 26.30
N HIS A 377 -20.94 24.28 25.33
CA HIS A 377 -20.73 22.85 25.54
C HIS A 377 -19.44 22.60 26.33
N VAL A 378 -18.38 23.39 26.08
CA VAL A 378 -17.14 23.32 26.86
C VAL A 378 -17.39 23.72 28.31
N ARG A 379 -18.09 24.83 28.56
CA ARG A 379 -18.46 25.25 29.92
C ARG A 379 -19.32 24.21 30.63
N PHE A 380 -20.30 23.64 29.95
CA PHE A 380 -21.11 22.55 30.48
C PHE A 380 -20.26 21.33 30.87
N LEU A 381 -19.35 20.88 30.01
CA LEU A 381 -18.46 19.75 30.30
C LEU A 381 -17.55 20.04 31.50
N LEU A 382 -16.98 21.25 31.60
CA LEU A 382 -16.15 21.65 32.73
C LEU A 382 -16.94 21.67 34.05
N HIS A 383 -18.19 22.13 34.03
CA HIS A 383 -19.08 22.05 35.20
C HIS A 383 -19.45 20.62 35.57
N PHE A 384 -19.77 19.78 34.58
CA PHE A 384 -20.01 18.35 34.82
C PHE A 384 -18.79 17.69 35.50
N LEU A 385 -17.57 18.00 35.04
CA LEU A 385 -16.33 17.50 35.62
C LEU A 385 -16.10 18.01 37.06
N GLU A 386 -16.49 19.25 37.35
CA GLU A 386 -16.48 19.82 38.69
C GLU A 386 -17.48 19.11 39.63
N ASP A 387 -18.66 18.76 39.14
CA ASP A 387 -19.66 18.03 39.92
C ASP A 387 -19.21 16.61 40.28
N ILE A 388 -18.54 15.90 39.38
CA ILE A 388 -18.08 14.52 39.64
C ILE A 388 -16.73 14.47 40.39
N LEU A 389 -15.90 15.50 40.23
CA LEU A 389 -14.56 15.64 40.83
C LEU A 389 -14.41 17.05 41.41
N PRO A 390 -14.95 17.32 42.61
CA PRO A 390 -14.98 18.67 43.18
C PRO A 390 -13.59 19.20 43.55
N ASP A 391 -12.67 18.33 43.97
CA ASP A 391 -11.28 18.70 44.25
C ASP A 391 -10.57 19.13 42.95
N PRO A 392 -10.12 20.40 42.82
CA PRO A 392 -9.52 20.89 41.59
C PRO A 392 -8.20 20.19 41.21
N GLY A 393 -7.43 19.72 42.21
CA GLY A 393 -6.20 18.99 42.02
C GLY A 393 -6.45 17.60 41.43
N VAL A 394 -7.42 16.88 42.00
CA VAL A 394 -7.88 15.59 41.47
C VAL A 394 -8.48 15.75 40.08
N ARG A 395 -9.33 16.76 39.85
CA ARG A 395 -9.93 17.05 38.54
C ARG A 395 -8.88 17.33 37.47
N THR A 396 -7.88 18.16 37.78
CA THR A 396 -6.78 18.48 36.87
C THR A 396 -5.93 17.25 36.58
N TYR A 397 -5.61 16.45 37.61
CA TYR A 397 -4.89 15.19 37.44
C TYR A 397 -5.65 14.22 36.53
N THR A 398 -6.94 14.01 36.78
CA THR A 398 -7.77 13.12 35.95
C THR A 398 -7.84 13.60 34.51
N LEU A 399 -8.02 14.90 34.26
CA LEU A 399 -8.04 15.44 32.89
C LEU A 399 -6.69 15.33 32.19
N LYS A 400 -5.57 15.46 32.90
CA LYS A 400 -4.24 15.16 32.35
C LYS A 400 -4.09 13.69 32.00
N VAL A 401 -4.57 12.78 32.86
CA VAL A 401 -4.59 11.32 32.58
C VAL A 401 -5.41 11.02 31.33
N LEU A 402 -6.61 11.59 31.22
CA LEU A 402 -7.47 11.40 30.05
C LEU A 402 -6.88 12.05 28.78
N GLY A 403 -6.22 13.19 28.90
CA GLY A 403 -5.47 13.81 27.81
C GLY A 403 -4.28 12.95 27.36
N LEU A 404 -3.57 12.33 28.30
CA LEU A 404 -2.52 11.35 28.02
C LEU A 404 -3.07 10.11 27.29
N SER A 405 -4.32 9.72 27.57
CA SER A 405 -5.05 8.66 26.84
C SER A 405 -5.31 8.95 25.36
N LEU A 406 -5.07 10.17 24.89
CA LEU A 406 -5.08 10.48 23.46
C LEU A 406 -3.81 10.02 22.75
N THR A 407 -2.71 9.81 23.46
CA THR A 407 -1.37 9.56 22.87
C THR A 407 -0.96 8.09 22.99
N LEU A 408 0.21 7.75 22.47
CA LEU A 408 0.88 6.46 22.68
C LEU A 408 1.90 6.48 23.84
N ASP A 409 1.96 7.58 24.61
CA ASP A 409 2.89 7.72 25.74
C ASP A 409 2.44 6.84 26.92
N THR A 410 3.34 5.97 27.37
CA THR A 410 3.22 5.09 28.54
C THR A 410 4.36 5.27 29.55
N SER A 411 5.13 6.35 29.44
CA SER A 411 6.30 6.65 30.31
C SER A 411 5.97 6.66 31.80
N GLN A 412 4.73 7.00 32.17
CA GLN A 412 4.26 6.96 33.55
C GLN A 412 4.15 5.54 34.13
N GLN A 413 3.91 4.54 33.27
CA GLN A 413 3.67 3.14 33.67
C GLN A 413 2.56 2.98 34.72
N TYR A 414 1.54 3.84 34.69
CA TYR A 414 0.45 3.82 35.67
C TYR A 414 -0.70 2.91 35.25
N PHE A 415 -1.24 2.21 36.24
CA PHE A 415 -2.51 1.51 36.20
C PHE A 415 -3.50 2.32 37.06
N PHE A 416 -4.50 2.90 36.40
CA PHE A 416 -5.45 3.78 37.06
C PHE A 416 -6.62 2.96 37.59
N VAL A 417 -7.14 3.36 38.76
CA VAL A 417 -8.32 2.76 39.37
C VAL A 417 -9.26 3.88 39.79
N TRP A 418 -10.52 3.81 39.35
CA TRP A 418 -11.57 4.73 39.76
C TRP A 418 -12.57 4.04 40.67
N THR A 419 -12.77 4.61 41.87
CA THR A 419 -13.71 4.09 42.87
C THR A 419 -14.87 5.03 43.16
N GLY A 420 -15.95 4.53 43.76
CA GLY A 420 -17.07 5.31 44.30
C GLY A 420 -18.28 4.42 44.63
N SER A 421 -19.33 5.01 45.17
CA SER A 421 -20.53 4.32 45.69
C SER A 421 -21.62 3.96 44.66
N GLY A 422 -21.32 4.09 43.36
CA GLY A 422 -22.31 3.97 42.29
C GLY A 422 -23.06 5.29 42.07
N GLY A 423 -23.47 5.57 40.83
CA GLY A 423 -24.15 6.83 40.52
C GLY A 423 -23.30 8.10 40.68
N ASN A 424 -21.97 8.00 40.69
CA ASN A 424 -21.03 9.13 40.90
C ASN A 424 -20.54 9.80 39.59
N GLY A 425 -21.16 9.50 38.46
CA GLY A 425 -20.77 10.06 37.14
C GLY A 425 -19.62 9.36 36.42
N LYS A 426 -18.95 8.36 37.01
CA LYS A 426 -17.86 7.57 36.38
C LYS A 426 -18.25 7.01 35.01
N GLY A 427 -19.38 6.30 34.93
CA GLY A 427 -19.87 5.72 33.67
C GLY A 427 -20.23 6.78 32.62
N ARG A 428 -20.69 7.97 33.04
CA ARG A 428 -20.98 9.09 32.13
C ARG A 428 -19.70 9.68 31.54
N LEU A 429 -18.65 9.85 32.37
CA LEU A 429 -17.33 10.28 31.90
C LEU A 429 -16.69 9.24 30.97
N LEU A 430 -16.84 7.95 31.25
CA LEU A 430 -16.37 6.89 30.35
C LEU A 430 -17.12 6.87 29.03
N GLY A 431 -18.45 7.08 29.03
CA GLY A 431 -19.22 7.21 27.79
C GLY A 431 -18.79 8.42 26.95
N LEU A 432 -18.39 9.53 27.57
CA LEU A 432 -17.75 10.65 26.86
C LEU A 432 -16.41 10.22 26.24
N MET A 433 -15.56 9.52 26.98
CA MET A 433 -14.27 9.04 26.47
C MET A 433 -14.44 8.06 25.31
N GLU A 434 -15.40 7.14 25.40
CA GLU A 434 -15.73 6.19 24.33
C GLU A 434 -16.15 6.92 23.06
N LYS A 435 -17.01 7.94 23.15
CA LYS A 435 -17.40 8.76 22.00
C LYS A 435 -16.25 9.56 21.41
N CYS A 436 -15.36 10.10 22.25
CA CYS A 436 -14.22 10.91 21.80
C CYS A 436 -13.10 10.10 21.16
N LEU A 437 -12.84 8.90 21.67
CA LEU A 437 -11.76 8.04 21.21
C LEU A 437 -12.24 7.06 20.13
N GLY A 438 -13.53 6.73 20.09
CA GLY A 438 -14.12 5.79 19.14
C GLY A 438 -13.32 4.50 19.06
N VAL A 439 -12.76 4.23 17.88
CA VAL A 439 -11.91 3.06 17.58
C VAL A 439 -10.68 2.89 18.49
N TYR A 440 -10.26 3.93 19.23
CA TYR A 440 -9.15 3.88 20.18
C TYR A 440 -9.56 3.54 21.61
N TYR A 441 -10.85 3.40 21.91
CA TYR A 441 -11.38 3.01 23.21
C TYR A 441 -11.76 1.53 23.20
N GLN A 442 -11.40 0.82 24.26
CA GLN A 442 -11.81 -0.58 24.43
C GLN A 442 -12.33 -0.83 25.83
N SER A 443 -13.54 -1.38 25.92
CA SER A 443 -14.06 -2.00 27.14
C SER A 443 -13.64 -3.47 27.18
N ILE A 444 -13.07 -3.91 28.31
CA ILE A 444 -12.54 -5.26 28.51
C ILE A 444 -13.13 -5.85 29.80
N GLY A 445 -13.53 -7.12 29.73
CA GLY A 445 -14.03 -7.83 30.90
C GLY A 445 -12.98 -7.92 32.03
N PRO A 446 -13.40 -7.88 33.31
CA PRO A 446 -12.47 -7.88 34.45
C PRO A 446 -11.71 -9.21 34.57
N THR A 447 -12.25 -10.29 33.99
CA THR A 447 -11.63 -11.62 33.91
C THR A 447 -10.21 -11.59 33.35
N PHE A 448 -9.92 -10.64 32.46
CA PHE A 448 -8.59 -10.45 31.90
C PHE A 448 -7.56 -10.10 32.99
N LEU A 449 -7.94 -9.27 33.98
CA LEU A 449 -7.06 -8.88 35.07
C LEU A 449 -6.97 -9.92 36.17
N THR A 450 -7.94 -10.82 36.28
CA THR A 450 -8.09 -11.72 37.44
C THR A 450 -7.65 -13.16 37.16
N SER A 451 -7.62 -13.56 35.88
CA SER A 451 -7.23 -14.90 35.44
C SER A 451 -5.74 -15.17 35.67
N LYS A 452 -5.41 -16.24 36.42
CA LYS A 452 -4.02 -16.61 36.75
C LYS A 452 -3.17 -17.03 35.56
N ARG A 453 -3.78 -17.44 34.44
CA ARG A 453 -3.13 -17.87 33.21
C ARG A 453 -4.09 -17.63 32.05
N GLU A 454 -3.64 -16.88 31.05
CA GLU A 454 -4.14 -17.11 29.70
C GLU A 454 -3.27 -18.20 29.08
N ASP A 455 -3.90 -19.18 28.45
CA ASP A 455 -3.19 -20.14 27.63
C ASP A 455 -2.62 -19.38 26.43
N VAL A 456 -1.30 -19.26 26.36
CA VAL A 456 -0.56 -18.49 25.33
C VAL A 456 -0.91 -18.94 23.90
N ASN A 457 -1.52 -20.13 23.77
CA ASN A 457 -1.97 -20.70 22.50
C ASN A 457 -3.43 -20.37 22.12
N GLN A 458 -4.22 -19.76 23.00
CA GLN A 458 -5.60 -19.39 22.69
C GLN A 458 -5.67 -18.05 21.98
N ALA A 459 -6.57 -17.95 21.01
CA ALA A 459 -6.88 -16.68 20.39
C ALA A 459 -7.65 -15.83 21.41
N ASN A 460 -7.19 -14.59 21.60
CA ASN A 460 -7.83 -13.65 22.51
C ASN A 460 -8.04 -12.32 21.78
N GLU A 461 -9.28 -12.11 21.34
CA GLU A 461 -9.69 -10.91 20.61
C GLU A 461 -9.53 -9.64 21.46
N ALA A 462 -9.82 -9.71 22.75
CA ALA A 462 -9.61 -8.59 23.67
C ALA A 462 -8.12 -8.19 23.74
N LEU A 463 -7.20 -9.17 23.78
CA LEU A 463 -5.77 -8.88 23.69
C LEU A 463 -5.36 -8.30 22.33
N MET A 464 -5.93 -8.80 21.23
CA MET A 464 -5.61 -8.28 19.90
C MET A 464 -6.03 -6.82 19.73
N SER A 465 -7.19 -6.43 20.30
CA SER A 465 -7.67 -5.05 20.30
C SER A 465 -6.73 -4.06 21.01
N LEU A 466 -5.94 -4.52 21.98
CA LEU A 466 -4.97 -3.68 22.70
C LEU A 466 -3.83 -3.16 21.80
N ARG A 467 -3.64 -3.72 20.59
CA ARG A 467 -2.64 -3.23 19.63
C ARG A 467 -2.94 -1.81 19.15
N THR A 468 -4.22 -1.48 19.07
CA THR A 468 -4.72 -0.22 18.51
C THR A 468 -5.41 0.65 19.57
N THR A 469 -5.75 0.07 20.71
CA THR A 469 -6.35 0.78 21.84
C THR A 469 -5.41 1.83 22.43
N ARG A 470 -5.96 3.00 22.80
CA ARG A 470 -5.26 4.03 23.61
C ARG A 470 -5.80 4.16 25.02
N LEU A 471 -7.08 3.81 25.25
CA LEU A 471 -7.67 3.68 26.57
C LEU A 471 -8.38 2.32 26.71
N ALA A 472 -7.83 1.45 27.55
CA ALA A 472 -8.45 0.18 27.91
C ALA A 472 -9.14 0.33 29.27
N VAL A 473 -10.44 0.03 29.32
CA VAL A 473 -11.26 0.15 30.50
C VAL A 473 -11.75 -1.21 30.94
N PHE A 474 -11.45 -1.54 32.19
CA PHE A 474 -11.88 -2.76 32.86
C PHE A 474 -12.99 -2.40 33.84
N GLN A 475 -14.13 -3.08 33.77
CA GLN A 475 -15.30 -2.72 34.59
C GLN A 475 -15.79 -3.93 35.39
N GLU A 476 -16.35 -3.64 36.56
CA GLU A 476 -17.13 -4.58 37.38
C GLU A 476 -16.39 -5.87 37.81
N PRO A 477 -15.14 -5.81 38.32
CA PRO A 477 -14.58 -6.98 39.00
C PRO A 477 -15.39 -7.28 40.27
N GLU A 478 -15.45 -8.55 40.66
CA GLU A 478 -16.00 -8.92 41.97
C GLU A 478 -14.99 -8.55 43.07
N SER A 479 -15.44 -8.12 44.25
CA SER A 479 -14.51 -7.79 45.34
C SER A 479 -13.72 -9.00 45.84
N THR A 480 -14.26 -10.21 45.64
CA THR A 480 -13.60 -11.49 45.89
C THR A 480 -12.53 -11.86 44.86
N ASP A 481 -12.46 -11.16 43.72
CA ASP A 481 -11.46 -11.41 42.70
C ASP A 481 -10.04 -11.08 43.19
N THR A 482 -9.05 -11.56 42.45
CA THR A 482 -7.64 -11.24 42.67
C THR A 482 -7.02 -10.67 41.41
N LEU A 483 -6.67 -9.39 41.41
CA LEU A 483 -5.92 -8.72 40.36
C LEU A 483 -4.51 -9.32 40.24
N GLN A 484 -4.15 -9.75 39.04
CA GLN A 484 -2.84 -10.34 38.77
C GLN A 484 -1.79 -9.25 38.55
N ALA A 485 -0.87 -9.10 39.52
CA ALA A 485 0.21 -8.13 39.46
C ALA A 485 1.09 -8.27 38.21
N GLY A 486 1.28 -9.50 37.69
CA GLY A 486 2.00 -9.76 36.45
C GLY A 486 1.31 -9.15 35.22
N ILE A 487 -0.01 -9.31 35.11
CA ILE A 487 -0.79 -8.76 33.99
C ILE A 487 -0.76 -7.23 34.02
N ILE A 488 -0.91 -6.63 35.21
CA ILE A 488 -0.83 -5.18 35.38
C ILE A 488 0.55 -4.65 34.99
N LYS A 489 1.65 -5.35 35.31
CA LYS A 489 3.01 -5.00 34.87
C LYS A 489 3.13 -5.01 33.33
N SER A 490 2.57 -6.02 32.68
CA SER A 490 2.60 -6.12 31.22
C SER A 490 1.72 -5.05 30.53
N LEU A 491 0.53 -4.75 31.07
CA LEU A 491 -0.38 -3.72 30.55
C LEU A 491 0.15 -2.29 30.67
N THR A 492 1.05 -2.04 31.60
CA THR A 492 1.62 -0.72 31.87
C THR A 492 2.91 -0.45 31.08
N GLY A 493 3.21 -1.30 30.08
CA GLY A 493 4.22 -1.05 29.05
C GLY A 493 5.63 -1.56 29.37
N GLU A 494 5.82 -2.41 30.41
CA GLU A 494 7.12 -3.02 30.69
C GLU A 494 7.44 -4.24 29.82
N ASP A 495 6.42 -5.04 29.53
CA ASP A 495 6.60 -6.34 28.89
C ASP A 495 5.91 -6.40 27.52
N THR A 496 6.42 -7.29 26.67
CA THR A 496 5.75 -7.65 25.42
C THR A 496 4.68 -8.70 25.69
N ILE A 497 3.46 -8.45 25.23
CA ILE A 497 2.38 -9.43 25.23
C ILE A 497 2.42 -10.22 23.92
N SER A 498 2.15 -11.52 23.99
CA SER A 498 2.04 -12.42 22.84
C SER A 498 0.62 -12.96 22.74
N THR A 499 -0.04 -12.81 21.60
CA THR A 499 -1.40 -13.33 21.32
C THR A 499 -1.55 -13.64 19.84
N ARG A 500 -2.67 -14.19 19.40
CA ARG A 500 -3.01 -14.40 17.99
C ARG A 500 -4.49 -14.15 17.73
N GLU A 501 -4.81 -13.76 16.49
CA GLU A 501 -6.17 -13.82 15.99
C GLU A 501 -6.63 -15.28 15.83
N ASN A 502 -7.95 -15.48 15.75
CA ASN A 502 -8.50 -16.79 15.39
C ASN A 502 -7.92 -17.24 14.04
N TYR A 503 -7.31 -18.43 14.02
CA TYR A 503 -6.61 -18.99 12.86
C TYR A 503 -5.42 -18.15 12.33
N GLY A 504 -5.00 -17.10 13.04
CA GLY A 504 -3.88 -16.24 12.69
C GLY A 504 -2.53 -16.69 13.27
N HIS A 505 -1.46 -16.05 12.82
CA HIS A 505 -0.12 -16.21 13.38
C HIS A 505 0.00 -15.50 14.73
N GLN A 506 0.91 -15.99 15.58
CA GLN A 506 1.22 -15.32 16.85
C GLN A 506 1.92 -13.98 16.60
N VAL A 507 1.38 -12.93 17.22
CA VAL A 507 1.90 -11.57 17.19
C VAL A 507 2.41 -11.20 18.58
N LYS A 508 3.54 -10.49 18.61
CA LYS A 508 4.14 -9.94 19.83
C LYS A 508 4.13 -8.43 19.76
N PHE A 509 3.63 -7.76 20.78
CA PHE A 509 3.61 -6.29 20.86
C PHE A 509 3.66 -5.80 22.31
N THR A 510 4.15 -4.59 22.52
CA THR A 510 4.11 -3.91 23.82
C THR A 510 2.88 -3.00 23.84
N PRO A 511 1.96 -3.14 24.82
CA PRO A 511 0.81 -2.26 24.94
C PRO A 511 1.22 -0.79 25.10
N ARG A 512 0.55 0.10 24.37
CA ARG A 512 0.75 1.57 24.42
C ARG A 512 -0.48 2.32 24.93
N ASN A 513 -1.46 1.59 25.45
CA ASN A 513 -2.68 2.12 26.02
C ASN A 513 -2.49 2.56 27.48
N LYS A 514 -3.37 3.45 27.94
CA LYS A 514 -3.61 3.67 29.36
C LYS A 514 -4.64 2.66 29.82
N SER A 515 -4.41 2.05 30.99
CA SER A 515 -5.28 1.01 31.55
C SER A 515 -6.01 1.57 32.77
N LEU A 516 -7.34 1.45 32.77
CA LEU A 516 -8.21 1.98 33.81
C LEU A 516 -9.18 0.91 34.32
N LEU A 517 -9.12 0.61 35.61
CA LEU A 517 -10.12 -0.21 36.30
C LEU A 517 -11.19 0.69 36.92
N VAL A 518 -12.47 0.36 36.71
CA VAL A 518 -13.59 0.99 37.40
C VAL A 518 -14.30 -0.04 38.26
N CYS A 519 -14.36 0.22 39.56
CA CYS A 519 -15.01 -0.66 40.53
C CYS A 519 -15.57 0.16 41.70
N ASN A 520 -16.46 -0.44 42.49
CA ASN A 520 -16.90 0.17 43.75
C ASN A 520 -15.95 -0.21 44.89
N GLU A 521 -15.64 -1.51 44.96
CA GLU A 521 -14.64 -2.09 45.85
C GLU A 521 -13.47 -2.59 45.01
N ILE A 522 -12.25 -2.31 45.45
CA ILE A 522 -11.04 -2.77 44.73
C ILE A 522 -10.77 -4.22 45.16
N PRO A 523 -10.66 -5.18 44.22
CA PRO A 523 -10.41 -6.59 44.55
C PRO A 523 -9.05 -6.80 45.23
N ASN A 524 -8.77 -8.02 45.69
CA ASN A 524 -7.44 -8.37 46.21
C ASN A 524 -6.34 -8.28 45.13
N VAL A 525 -5.07 -8.20 45.53
CA VAL A 525 -3.92 -8.28 44.61
C VAL A 525 -3.12 -9.55 44.83
N SER A 526 -2.64 -10.16 43.75
CA SER A 526 -1.87 -11.41 43.83
C SER A 526 -0.48 -11.23 44.45
N GLU A 527 0.06 -10.01 44.42
CA GLU A 527 1.37 -9.65 44.97
C GLU A 527 1.36 -8.18 45.43
N SER A 528 1.92 -7.91 46.62
CA SER A 528 2.05 -6.56 47.20
C SER A 528 3.53 -6.14 47.27
N THR A 529 4.11 -5.77 46.12
CA THR A 529 5.51 -5.30 46.04
C THR A 529 5.60 -3.80 45.74
N LEU A 530 6.72 -3.17 46.11
CA LEU A 530 7.02 -1.78 45.71
C LEU A 530 6.93 -1.58 44.19
N ALA A 531 7.39 -2.57 43.43
CA ALA A 531 7.29 -2.57 41.98
C ALA A 531 5.83 -2.49 41.52
N PHE A 532 4.89 -3.21 42.14
CA PHE A 532 3.47 -3.11 41.83
C PHE A 532 2.89 -1.73 42.21
N TRP A 533 3.11 -1.29 43.46
CA TRP A 533 2.51 -0.07 43.99
C TRP A 533 2.98 1.22 43.30
N ARG A 534 4.17 1.27 42.71
CA ARG A 534 4.59 2.43 41.91
C ARG A 534 3.69 2.70 40.69
N ARG A 535 2.94 1.69 40.22
CA ARG A 535 2.02 1.80 39.07
C ARG A 535 0.60 2.12 39.46
N PHE A 536 0.15 1.65 40.62
CA PHE A 536 -1.24 1.69 41.03
C PHE A 536 -1.66 3.09 41.46
N ARG A 537 -2.73 3.66 40.88
CA ARG A 537 -3.23 5.01 41.23
C ARG A 537 -4.74 4.99 41.42
N VAL A 538 -5.19 5.20 42.65
CA VAL A 538 -6.61 5.19 43.03
C VAL A 538 -7.17 6.61 43.05
N THR A 539 -8.17 6.87 42.21
CA THR A 539 -8.94 8.12 42.20
C THR A 539 -10.35 7.84 42.69
N HIS A 540 -10.74 8.50 43.78
CA HIS A 540 -12.07 8.36 44.34
C HIS A 540 -13.02 9.44 43.79
N PHE A 541 -14.22 9.03 43.36
CA PHE A 541 -15.30 9.92 42.93
C PHE A 541 -16.27 10.10 44.11
N PRO A 542 -16.22 11.24 44.82
CA PRO A 542 -16.84 11.38 46.13
C PRO A 542 -18.33 11.70 46.09
N ASN A 543 -18.84 12.28 45.00
CA ASN A 543 -20.21 12.78 44.93
C ASN A 543 -21.19 11.73 44.42
N SER A 544 -22.41 11.72 44.95
CA SER A 544 -23.50 10.83 44.52
C SER A 544 -24.65 11.66 43.92
N PHE A 545 -25.24 11.20 42.82
CA PHE A 545 -26.34 11.91 42.16
C PHE A 545 -27.68 11.22 42.47
N VAL A 546 -28.53 11.90 43.24
CA VAL A 546 -29.77 11.35 43.81
C VAL A 546 -30.95 12.30 43.56
N GLU A 547 -32.18 11.82 43.72
CA GLU A 547 -33.39 12.62 43.51
C GLU A 547 -33.53 13.75 44.55
N ASN A 548 -33.24 13.42 45.81
CA ASN A 548 -33.41 14.30 46.97
C ASN A 548 -32.09 14.42 47.74
N PRO A 549 -31.17 15.30 47.32
CA PRO A 549 -29.87 15.46 47.98
C PRO A 549 -30.03 16.08 49.38
N VAL A 550 -29.48 15.41 50.39
CA VAL A 550 -29.47 15.82 51.79
C VAL A 550 -28.03 15.97 52.31
N GLN A 551 -27.13 15.09 51.87
CA GLN A 551 -25.74 15.08 52.31
C GLN A 551 -24.86 16.06 51.51
N PRO A 552 -23.75 16.55 52.07
CA PRO A 552 -22.86 17.50 51.37
C PRO A 552 -22.26 16.96 50.06
N HIS A 553 -22.12 15.64 49.95
CA HIS A 553 -21.60 14.94 48.76
C HIS A 553 -22.72 14.53 47.78
N GLU A 554 -23.99 14.78 48.12
CA GLU A 554 -25.10 14.50 47.22
C GLU A 554 -25.35 15.68 46.29
N ARG A 555 -25.70 15.36 45.04
CA ARG A 555 -26.11 16.29 44.00
C ARG A 555 -27.44 15.84 43.43
N LYS A 556 -28.20 16.77 42.88
CA LYS A 556 -29.49 16.45 42.24
C LYS A 556 -29.23 15.71 40.93
N ILE A 557 -29.95 14.62 40.70
CA ILE A 557 -29.89 13.88 39.43
C ILE A 557 -30.49 14.72 38.29
N ASP A 558 -29.81 14.71 37.13
CA ASP A 558 -30.32 15.29 35.88
C ASP A 558 -30.65 14.15 34.89
N TYR A 559 -31.94 13.90 34.68
CA TYR A 559 -32.41 12.86 33.76
C TYR A 559 -32.13 13.18 32.28
N GLN A 560 -31.84 14.44 31.93
CA GLN A 560 -31.45 14.84 30.59
C GLN A 560 -29.93 14.84 30.38
N LEU A 561 -29.15 14.48 31.40
CA LEU A 561 -27.69 14.52 31.37
C LEU A 561 -27.11 13.75 30.18
N THR A 562 -27.61 12.55 29.87
CA THR A 562 -27.15 11.76 28.73
C THR A 562 -27.25 12.54 27.43
N LYS A 563 -28.41 13.15 27.15
CA LYS A 563 -28.63 13.93 25.93
C LYS A 563 -27.68 15.13 25.85
N LYS A 564 -27.51 15.87 26.95
CA LYS A 564 -26.59 17.02 27.01
C LYS A 564 -25.13 16.61 26.80
N LEU A 565 -24.72 15.49 27.38
CA LEU A 565 -23.38 14.93 27.19
C LEU A 565 -23.16 14.48 25.74
N ASP A 566 -24.18 13.90 25.12
CA ASP A 566 -24.12 13.46 23.72
C ASP A 566 -23.93 14.64 22.77
N GLU A 567 -24.66 15.73 23.00
CA GLU A 567 -24.52 16.98 22.24
C GLU A 567 -23.16 17.65 22.46
N ALA A 568 -22.62 17.56 23.69
CA ALA A 568 -21.34 18.17 24.05
C ALA A 568 -20.11 17.31 23.73
N ALA A 569 -20.28 15.99 23.50
CA ALA A 569 -19.17 15.03 23.37
C ALA A 569 -18.09 15.46 22.35
N PRO A 570 -18.42 15.99 21.15
CA PRO A 570 -17.40 16.39 20.17
C PRO A 570 -16.40 17.44 20.70
N TYR A 571 -16.81 18.28 21.65
CA TYR A 571 -15.98 19.34 22.24
C TYR A 571 -15.00 18.83 23.30
N PHE A 572 -15.21 17.63 23.82
CA PHE A 572 -14.39 17.10 24.91
C PHE A 572 -12.96 16.80 24.45
N ILE A 573 -12.74 16.47 23.18
CA ILE A 573 -11.39 16.25 22.63
C ILE A 573 -10.51 17.51 22.74
N GLY A 574 -11.07 18.70 22.50
CA GLY A 574 -10.37 19.97 22.65
C GLY A 574 -9.93 20.19 24.11
N ILE A 575 -10.83 19.92 25.07
CA ILE A 575 -10.51 19.96 26.50
C ILE A 575 -9.34 19.01 26.80
N LEU A 576 -9.41 17.76 26.36
CA LEU A 576 -8.37 16.76 26.62
C LEU A 576 -7.00 17.16 26.02
N ILE A 577 -6.97 17.71 24.80
CA ILE A 577 -5.74 18.22 24.17
C ILE A 577 -5.15 19.40 24.95
N ASN A 578 -5.99 20.30 25.47
CA ASN A 578 -5.54 21.40 26.32
C ASN A 578 -4.91 20.88 27.63
N TYR A 579 -5.50 19.85 28.26
CA TYR A 579 -4.91 19.24 29.46
C TYR A 579 -3.69 18.36 29.14
N LEU A 580 -3.59 17.77 27.96
CA LEU A 580 -2.37 17.13 27.46
C LEU A 580 -1.23 18.15 27.32
N ALA A 581 -1.51 19.35 26.81
CA ALA A 581 -0.52 20.43 26.73
C ALA A 581 0.00 20.81 28.14
N LYS A 582 -0.91 20.92 29.13
CA LYS A 582 -0.53 21.15 30.53
C LYS A 582 0.30 20.00 31.12
N TYR A 583 -0.01 18.75 30.77
CA TYR A 583 0.82 17.62 31.15
C TYR A 583 2.24 17.73 30.58
N LYS A 584 2.39 18.12 29.30
CA LYS A 584 3.71 18.28 28.69
C LYS A 584 4.57 19.34 29.39
N SER A 585 3.98 20.41 29.92
CA SER A 585 4.71 21.49 30.62
C SER A 585 4.93 21.21 32.11
N GLU A 586 3.96 20.62 32.80
CA GLU A 586 3.95 20.50 34.27
C GLU A 586 4.19 19.07 34.76
N GLY A 587 4.17 18.08 33.86
CA GLY A 587 4.11 16.67 34.19
C GLY A 587 2.77 16.25 34.82
N LEU A 588 2.79 15.08 35.47
CA LEU A 588 1.64 14.47 36.13
C LEU A 588 1.86 14.35 37.65
N PRO A 589 1.91 15.48 38.39
CA PRO A 589 2.01 15.43 39.85
C PRO A 589 0.78 14.72 40.44
N VAL A 590 1.02 13.73 41.29
CA VAL A 590 -0.06 12.96 41.94
C VAL A 590 -0.64 13.79 43.09
N PRO A 591 -1.94 14.13 43.09
CA PRO A 591 -2.57 14.86 44.18
C PRO A 591 -2.55 14.07 45.49
N THR A 592 -2.49 14.77 46.63
CA THR A 592 -2.51 14.15 47.96
C THR A 592 -3.71 13.23 48.15
N ALA A 593 -4.91 13.62 47.69
CA ALA A 593 -6.09 12.77 47.79
C ALA A 593 -5.95 11.43 47.04
N VAL A 594 -5.32 11.42 45.86
CA VAL A 594 -5.05 10.20 45.07
C VAL A 594 -3.99 9.35 45.75
N ALA A 595 -2.92 9.96 46.27
CA ALA A 595 -1.89 9.26 47.03
C ALA A 595 -2.48 8.61 48.29
N THR A 596 -3.23 9.37 49.09
CA THR A 596 -3.89 8.87 50.31
C THR A 596 -4.89 7.75 50.01
N ALA A 597 -5.69 7.87 48.94
CA ALA A 597 -6.61 6.80 48.54
C ALA A 597 -5.86 5.52 48.12
N THR A 598 -4.72 5.68 47.44
CA THR A 598 -3.86 4.57 47.03
C THR A 598 -3.22 3.88 48.24
N ASP A 599 -2.66 4.67 49.16
CA ASP A 599 -2.05 4.16 50.39
C ASP A 599 -3.08 3.49 51.30
N LYS A 600 -4.29 4.04 51.41
CA LYS A 600 -5.39 3.41 52.16
C LYS A 600 -5.72 2.01 51.63
N TYR A 601 -5.80 1.84 50.32
CA TYR A 601 -6.06 0.53 49.73
C TYR A 601 -4.88 -0.42 49.91
N LYS A 602 -3.64 0.07 49.74
CA LYS A 602 -2.42 -0.70 49.99
C LYS A 602 -2.39 -1.23 51.43
N ASP A 603 -2.75 -0.40 52.40
CA ASP A 603 -2.84 -0.78 53.81
C ASP A 603 -3.93 -1.83 54.05
N SER A 604 -5.08 -1.75 53.36
CA SER A 604 -6.17 -2.72 53.54
C SER A 604 -5.85 -4.12 53.00
N VAL A 605 -4.84 -4.26 52.14
CA VAL A 605 -4.40 -5.56 51.62
C VAL A 605 -3.08 -6.03 52.25
N ASP A 606 -2.57 -5.30 53.24
CA ASP A 606 -1.35 -5.67 53.96
C ASP A 606 -1.65 -6.74 55.02
N LYS A 607 -1.56 -8.00 54.59
CA LYS A 607 -1.73 -9.19 55.44
C LYS A 607 -0.77 -9.22 56.63
N VAL A 608 0.39 -8.56 56.56
CA VAL A 608 1.34 -8.51 57.69
C VAL A 608 0.85 -7.50 58.73
N LYS A 609 0.31 -6.37 58.28
CA LYS A 609 -0.37 -5.42 59.18
C LYS A 609 -1.52 -6.08 59.91
N GLU A 610 -2.41 -6.73 59.15
CA GLU A 610 -3.55 -7.48 59.70
C GLU A 610 -3.10 -8.54 60.71
N PHE A 611 -2.06 -9.32 60.39
CA PHE A 611 -1.48 -10.27 61.33
C PHE A 611 -0.94 -9.62 62.61
N VAL A 612 -0.26 -8.48 62.50
CA VAL A 612 0.27 -7.76 63.68
C VAL A 612 -0.87 -7.19 64.54
N GLU A 613 -1.95 -6.72 63.92
CA GLU A 613 -3.09 -6.12 64.61
C GLU A 613 -4.01 -7.18 65.26
N GLU A 614 -4.26 -8.31 64.59
CA GLU A 614 -5.21 -9.33 65.04
C GLU A 614 -4.55 -10.49 65.82
N HIS A 615 -3.29 -10.82 65.49
CA HIS A 615 -2.61 -12.01 65.99
C HIS A 615 -1.35 -11.73 66.83
N MET A 616 -1.01 -10.45 67.03
CA MET A 616 0.10 -10.07 67.90
C MET A 616 -0.33 -9.00 68.91
N SER A 617 0.28 -9.04 70.09
CA SER A 617 0.08 -8.03 71.13
C SER A 617 1.39 -7.69 71.83
N ARG A 618 1.45 -6.51 72.44
CA ARG A 618 2.57 -6.16 73.34
C ARG A 618 2.43 -6.98 74.61
N SER A 619 3.51 -7.68 74.99
CA SER A 619 3.56 -8.39 76.25
C SER A 619 3.73 -7.42 77.42
N GLU A 620 3.08 -7.67 78.55
CA GLU A 620 3.29 -6.93 79.80
C GLU A 620 4.73 -7.05 80.31
N ASN A 621 5.42 -8.13 79.92
CA ASN A 621 6.84 -8.30 80.19
C ASN A 621 7.65 -7.86 78.97
N GLU A 622 8.36 -6.74 79.07
CA GLU A 622 9.23 -6.22 78.01
C GLU A 622 10.35 -7.19 77.61
N LYS A 623 10.72 -8.13 78.50
CA LYS A 623 11.68 -9.20 78.21
C LYS A 623 11.03 -10.45 77.59
N HIS A 624 9.72 -10.46 77.39
CA HIS A 624 9.05 -11.60 76.77
C HIS A 624 9.58 -11.82 75.37
N VAL A 625 9.81 -13.09 75.06
CA VAL A 625 10.56 -13.55 73.91
C VAL A 625 9.60 -14.37 73.07
N LEU A 626 9.30 -13.87 71.87
CA LEU A 626 8.51 -14.59 70.88
C LEU A 626 9.43 -15.08 69.77
N GLU A 627 9.58 -16.40 69.65
CA GLU A 627 10.51 -16.97 68.69
C GLU A 627 10.08 -16.72 67.24
N TRP A 628 11.07 -16.55 66.37
CA TRP A 628 10.82 -16.45 64.93
C TRP A 628 9.98 -17.61 64.39
N LYS A 629 10.20 -18.83 64.90
CA LYS A 629 9.48 -20.02 64.44
C LYS A 629 7.99 -19.92 64.72
N ASP A 630 7.61 -19.39 65.88
CA ASP A 630 6.22 -19.26 66.29
C ASP A 630 5.52 -18.21 65.45
N VAL A 631 6.14 -17.05 65.25
CA VAL A 631 5.62 -16.00 64.35
C VAL A 631 5.49 -16.50 62.91
N ALA A 632 6.52 -17.15 62.38
CA ALA A 632 6.48 -17.66 61.01
C ALA A 632 5.43 -18.77 60.83
N SER A 633 5.22 -19.61 61.85
CA SER A 633 4.21 -20.66 61.86
C SER A 633 2.80 -20.08 61.94
N ALA A 634 2.57 -19.14 62.88
CA ALA A 634 1.31 -18.45 63.05
C ALA A 634 0.94 -17.66 61.78
N PHE A 635 1.86 -16.86 61.24
CA PHE A 635 1.63 -16.15 59.98
C PHE A 635 1.30 -17.12 58.84
N ALA A 636 2.06 -18.21 58.70
CA ALA A 636 1.83 -19.20 57.65
C ALA A 636 0.48 -19.92 57.79
N LYS A 637 -0.02 -20.10 59.01
CA LYS A 637 -1.31 -20.71 59.30
C LYS A 637 -2.47 -19.82 58.84
N HIS A 638 -2.37 -18.51 59.04
CA HIS A 638 -3.46 -17.57 58.73
C HIS A 638 -3.38 -17.03 57.29
N TYR A 639 -2.19 -16.70 56.80
CA TYR A 639 -2.00 -15.95 55.54
C TYR A 639 -1.13 -16.66 54.50
N GLY A 640 -0.60 -17.85 54.82
CA GLY A 640 0.28 -18.62 53.96
C GLY A 640 1.76 -18.27 54.10
N LYS A 641 2.63 -19.04 53.44
CA LYS A 641 4.09 -18.89 53.60
C LYS A 641 4.62 -17.65 52.88
N MET A 642 5.40 -16.85 53.59
CA MET A 642 6.18 -15.74 53.04
C MET A 642 7.69 -16.01 53.22
N LYS A 643 8.54 -15.53 52.31
CA LYS A 643 10.00 -15.63 52.46
C LYS A 643 10.42 -14.93 53.75
N ARG A 644 11.33 -15.56 54.50
CA ARG A 644 11.78 -15.11 55.84
C ARG A 644 12.22 -13.63 55.85
N ASP A 645 13.07 -13.22 54.92
CA ASP A 645 13.59 -11.86 54.91
C ASP A 645 12.52 -10.83 54.54
N THR A 646 11.57 -11.20 53.66
CA THR A 646 10.41 -10.37 53.32
C THR A 646 9.50 -10.19 54.53
N LEU A 647 9.10 -11.28 55.20
CA LEU A 647 8.22 -11.19 56.37
C LEU A 647 8.84 -10.38 57.50
N ARG A 648 10.16 -10.51 57.73
CA ARG A 648 10.87 -9.66 58.71
C ARG A 648 10.87 -8.19 58.35
N ALA A 649 11.13 -7.88 57.08
CA ALA A 649 11.13 -6.50 56.60
C ALA A 649 9.73 -5.87 56.72
N GLU A 650 8.67 -6.62 56.41
CA GLU A 650 7.29 -6.15 56.56
C GLU A 650 6.90 -6.00 58.04
N LEU A 651 7.22 -6.98 58.91
CA LEU A 651 6.99 -6.88 60.36
C LEU A 651 7.69 -5.65 60.96
N ALA A 652 8.92 -5.36 60.52
CA ALA A 652 9.68 -4.19 61.00
C ALA A 652 9.00 -2.86 60.64
N LYS A 653 8.30 -2.76 59.50
CA LYS A 653 7.51 -1.56 59.14
C LYS A 653 6.39 -1.29 60.13
N HIS A 654 5.86 -2.34 60.76
CA HIS A 654 4.80 -2.28 61.77
C HIS A 654 5.36 -2.28 63.21
N GLY A 655 6.65 -1.96 63.39
CA GLY A 655 7.29 -1.86 64.71
C GLY A 655 7.66 -3.20 65.36
N VAL A 656 7.47 -4.32 64.66
CA VAL A 656 7.82 -5.68 65.12
C VAL A 656 9.23 -6.01 64.64
N ASN A 657 10.22 -5.53 65.39
CA ASN A 657 11.63 -5.63 65.02
C ASN A 657 12.25 -6.97 65.41
N TYR A 658 12.83 -7.66 64.43
CA TYR A 658 13.57 -8.89 64.68
C TYR A 658 14.90 -8.61 65.38
N ALA A 659 15.17 -9.31 66.48
CA ALA A 659 16.40 -9.24 67.24
C ALA A 659 17.15 -10.57 67.23
N ASN A 660 18.48 -10.49 67.17
CA ASN A 660 19.39 -11.59 67.43
C ASN A 660 20.32 -11.12 68.56
N THR A 661 19.88 -11.32 69.80
CA THR A 661 20.49 -10.76 71.01
C THR A 661 20.46 -11.78 72.15
N SER A 662 20.99 -11.42 73.32
CA SER A 662 20.87 -12.21 74.54
C SER A 662 19.93 -11.54 75.53
N VAL A 663 19.06 -12.32 76.17
CA VAL A 663 18.17 -11.90 77.26
C VAL A 663 18.51 -12.76 78.47
N ASP A 664 18.88 -12.12 79.59
CA ASP A 664 19.23 -12.79 80.85
C ASP A 664 20.31 -13.89 80.74
N GLY A 665 21.23 -13.77 79.76
CA GLY A 665 22.35 -14.68 79.53
C GLY A 665 22.13 -15.69 78.39
N ASP A 666 20.89 -15.91 77.98
CA ASP A 666 20.53 -16.85 76.91
C ASP A 666 20.42 -16.18 75.55
N LYS A 667 20.90 -16.85 74.50
CA LYS A 667 20.83 -16.34 73.12
C LYS A 667 19.45 -16.55 72.53
N PHE A 668 18.88 -15.48 71.97
CA PHE A 668 17.53 -15.48 71.40
C PHE A 668 17.50 -14.93 69.96
N LYS A 669 16.55 -15.46 69.17
CA LYS A 669 16.29 -15.12 67.77
C LYS A 669 14.78 -14.97 67.52
N GLY A 670 14.26 -13.76 67.63
CA GLY A 670 12.83 -13.49 67.44
C GLY A 670 12.47 -12.05 67.73
N PHE A 671 11.34 -11.81 68.40
CA PHE A 671 10.78 -10.50 68.68
C PHE A 671 10.63 -10.29 70.20
N LEU A 672 11.15 -9.16 70.71
CA LEU A 672 11.15 -8.84 72.14
C LEU A 672 9.93 -7.99 72.51
N GLY A 673 9.26 -8.30 73.62
CA GLY A 673 8.10 -7.57 74.13
C GLY A 673 6.83 -7.77 73.29
N TRP A 674 6.77 -8.86 72.53
CA TRP A 674 5.63 -9.25 71.70
C TRP A 674 5.16 -10.65 72.08
N ALA A 675 3.85 -10.88 72.06
CA ALA A 675 3.21 -12.19 72.22
C ALA A 675 2.25 -12.44 71.04
N LEU A 676 1.96 -13.72 70.76
CA LEU A 676 0.85 -14.09 69.87
C LEU A 676 -0.46 -14.08 70.67
N THR A 677 -1.56 -13.65 70.05
CA THR A 677 -2.91 -13.66 70.63
C THR A 677 -3.69 -14.92 70.34
#